data_AF-A0A7G5BX07-F1
#
_entry.id   AF-A0A7G5BX07-F1
#
_cell.length_a   1.000
_cell.length_b   1.000
_cell.length_c   1.000
_cell.angle_alpha   90.00
_cell.angle_beta   90.00
_cell.angle_gamma   90.00
#
_symmetry.space_group_name_H-M   'P 1'
#
loop_
_entity.id
_entity.type
_entity.pdbx_description
1 polymer ?
#
loop_
_entity_poly.entity_id
_entity_poly.type
_entity_poly.pdbx_seq_one_letter_code
_entity_poly.pdbx_strand_id
1 'polypeptide(L)'
;MKLIDALGNAQTAGGAMVGITSTLGTVSGVTDNGNGTYTATLTAPTTLGIATISASVDGNPIAPTASVEFLLGDVSAQRSTVTASDLVVRADGAGKASIFVKLKDDYDHPIAGKRVLLQANGGSSVIQAVYDVTDADGLALFTVSNTAAENVTYSAKEATTGLTLIQTVNVAFTYDQPPRIVLQANPIAPTFGNVTVTVTASVYGHFNSLSSIKWAPGSRAVSYFDTQGVAIADRFTVQENGIYSVYAVDTAGNANVSLIEVRNIVPMSNNANLADWQLMGTGGTVNFAFDSGTTDYNIQVTHSVTGLKMLLATSDSYSIVSVNGMRATANSITGEYPLATGNNAFEVNVKAQDGTVKKYTLNVNRSAASTNPGPSSPSNGTSPSSPSNPSPSNTIAIRINDTEVSGVAALRTGADGVKSIDVLLDSEVLKKVLSSSATAKANLSISIEDEAGLIALRLPGDAISLLPEEGATILLKTRQGQYRLPLDEVISRKTDWTTAAEAQVTIAFGEAGGIAGLRDAANKGGFRLVGNPVHFNVHIIDHGEKREIASFGHYVERVIYLPTEADDHTTSTVVVWDEKLGARPVPTEFALVDGRRAAVIRSLTNGVFAVVSKQSLFADVQGHWAANEISEMNSRLIVQGVDGGRFDPDAEVTRAEFAALLARALGLPEGGGQASFLDVGRSNWYSGAPRRLKRTD
;
A
#
# COMPACT_ATOMS: atom_id res chain seq x y z
N MET A 1 59.73 -55.38 -17.97
CA MET A 1 61.18 -55.07 -18.08
C MET A 1 61.93 -56.34 -18.45
N LYS A 2 63.00 -56.27 -19.25
CA LYS A 2 63.89 -57.39 -19.55
C LYS A 2 65.32 -57.02 -19.13
N LEU A 3 65.96 -57.85 -18.31
CA LEU A 3 67.32 -57.62 -17.82
C LEU A 3 68.28 -58.50 -18.61
N ILE A 4 69.22 -57.85 -19.32
CA ILE A 4 70.26 -58.50 -20.11
C ILE A 4 71.62 -58.07 -19.59
N ASP A 5 72.60 -58.96 -19.63
CA ASP A 5 73.99 -58.59 -19.33
C ASP A 5 74.68 -57.89 -20.51
N ALA A 6 75.92 -57.47 -20.28
CA ALA A 6 76.77 -56.83 -21.28
C ALA A 6 77.10 -57.75 -22.48
N LEU A 7 76.85 -59.06 -22.38
CA LEU A 7 77.03 -60.04 -23.46
C LEU A 7 75.71 -60.33 -24.21
N GLY A 8 74.62 -59.67 -23.83
CA GLY A 8 73.30 -59.81 -24.45
C GLY A 8 72.48 -61.00 -23.95
N ASN A 9 72.95 -61.74 -22.94
CA ASN A 9 72.22 -62.87 -22.38
C ASN A 9 71.16 -62.38 -21.39
N ALA A 10 70.00 -63.04 -21.38
CA ALA A 10 68.99 -62.79 -20.36
C ALA A 10 69.51 -63.26 -18.99
N GLN A 11 69.40 -62.41 -17.98
CA GLN A 11 69.78 -62.75 -16.61
C GLN A 11 68.66 -63.60 -15.97
N THR A 12 68.77 -64.92 -16.10
CA THR A 12 67.73 -65.89 -15.70
C THR A 12 67.99 -66.57 -14.35
N ALA A 13 69.14 -66.31 -13.71
CA ALA A 13 69.51 -66.87 -12.42
C ALA A 13 70.11 -65.79 -11.52
N GLY A 14 69.63 -65.72 -10.27
CA GLY A 14 70.00 -64.69 -9.29
C GLY A 14 68.89 -63.65 -9.15
N GLY A 15 68.13 -63.71 -8.06
CA GLY A 15 66.96 -62.86 -7.79
C GLY A 15 67.32 -61.42 -7.43
N ALA A 16 67.89 -60.68 -8.38
CA ALA A 16 68.14 -59.25 -8.25
C ALA A 16 66.85 -58.51 -7.86
N MET A 17 66.94 -57.59 -6.90
CA MET A 17 65.76 -56.88 -6.41
C MET A 17 65.40 -55.77 -7.40
N VAL A 18 64.46 -56.03 -8.29
CA VAL A 18 63.99 -55.05 -9.29
C VAL A 18 62.87 -54.20 -8.70
N GLY A 19 63.07 -52.89 -8.67
CA GLY A 19 62.03 -51.91 -8.36
C GLY A 19 61.50 -51.25 -9.63
N ILE A 20 60.18 -51.14 -9.77
CA ILE A 20 59.52 -50.39 -10.86
C ILE A 20 58.67 -49.29 -10.22
N THR A 21 58.82 -48.05 -10.68
CA THR A 21 58.09 -46.88 -10.18
C THR A 21 57.46 -46.09 -11.32
N SER A 22 56.41 -45.32 -11.02
CA SER A 22 55.73 -44.45 -11.98
C SER A 22 55.54 -43.05 -11.41
N THR A 23 55.57 -42.02 -12.27
CA THR A 23 55.20 -40.64 -11.89
C THR A 23 53.70 -40.42 -11.76
N LEU A 24 52.88 -41.26 -12.41
CA LEU A 24 51.41 -41.23 -12.36
C LEU A 24 50.84 -42.65 -12.29
N GLY A 25 49.77 -42.84 -11.52
CA GLY A 25 49.20 -44.17 -11.26
C GLY A 25 49.96 -44.95 -10.20
N THR A 26 49.48 -46.15 -9.88
CA THR A 26 50.08 -47.02 -8.86
C THR A 26 50.65 -48.28 -9.47
N VAL A 27 51.90 -48.60 -9.15
CA VAL A 27 52.58 -49.82 -9.62
C VAL A 27 52.44 -50.91 -8.56
N SER A 28 52.05 -52.12 -8.97
CA SER A 28 51.99 -53.29 -8.09
C SER A 28 53.39 -53.74 -7.64
N GLY A 29 53.46 -54.77 -6.79
CA GLY A 29 54.70 -55.51 -6.57
C GLY A 29 55.27 -56.06 -7.89
N VAL A 30 56.60 -56.14 -7.97
CA VAL A 30 57.33 -56.67 -9.13
C VAL A 30 57.46 -58.18 -9.03
N THR A 31 57.06 -58.89 -10.09
CA THR A 31 57.17 -60.34 -10.22
C THR A 31 58.33 -60.69 -11.15
N ASP A 32 59.24 -61.53 -10.67
CA ASP A 32 60.27 -62.19 -11.48
C ASP A 32 59.66 -63.41 -12.19
N ASN A 33 59.78 -63.47 -13.52
CA ASN A 33 59.24 -64.57 -14.33
C ASN A 33 60.25 -65.71 -14.55
N GLY A 34 61.44 -65.65 -13.94
CA GLY A 34 62.45 -66.71 -13.99
C GLY A 34 63.11 -66.91 -15.35
N ASN A 35 62.91 -65.98 -16.29
CA ASN A 35 63.43 -66.00 -17.65
C ASN A 35 64.15 -64.69 -18.03
N GLY A 36 64.54 -63.90 -17.01
CA GLY A 36 65.16 -62.58 -17.19
C GLY A 36 64.18 -61.45 -17.53
N THR A 37 62.88 -61.68 -17.35
CA THR A 37 61.86 -60.64 -17.44
C THR A 37 61.17 -60.41 -16.10
N TYR A 38 60.89 -59.15 -15.80
CA TYR A 38 60.18 -58.70 -14.62
C TYR A 38 58.90 -57.97 -15.03
N THR A 39 57.81 -58.27 -14.36
CA THR A 39 56.47 -57.75 -14.65
C THR A 39 55.90 -57.05 -13.42
N ALA A 40 55.21 -55.94 -13.65
CA ALA A 40 54.40 -55.25 -12.65
C ALA A 40 53.19 -54.63 -13.37
N THR A 41 52.08 -54.50 -12.65
CA THR A 41 50.86 -53.89 -13.17
C THR A 41 50.85 -52.42 -12.78
N LEU A 42 50.75 -51.54 -13.77
CA LEU A 42 50.46 -50.12 -13.56
C LEU A 42 48.94 -49.93 -13.61
N THR A 43 48.34 -49.49 -12.51
CA THR A 43 46.93 -49.09 -12.46
C THR A 43 46.81 -47.59 -12.75
N ALA A 44 45.93 -47.25 -13.70
CA ALA A 44 45.70 -45.86 -14.10
C ALA A 44 45.15 -45.00 -12.94
N PRO A 45 45.61 -43.75 -12.80
CA PRO A 45 45.04 -42.79 -11.85
C PRO A 45 43.79 -42.10 -12.43
N THR A 46 43.08 -41.33 -11.60
CA THR A 46 42.02 -40.40 -12.03
C THR A 46 42.58 -39.04 -12.46
N THR A 47 43.80 -39.01 -12.99
CA THR A 47 44.45 -37.77 -13.44
C THR A 47 45.10 -38.05 -14.79
N LEU A 48 44.72 -37.27 -15.80
CA LEU A 48 45.26 -37.41 -17.14
C LEU A 48 46.72 -36.97 -17.20
N GLY A 49 47.46 -37.51 -18.17
CA GLY A 49 48.83 -37.12 -18.42
C GLY A 49 49.76 -38.30 -18.69
N ILE A 50 51.04 -38.01 -18.80
CA ILE A 50 52.06 -38.99 -19.16
C ILE A 50 52.74 -39.51 -17.89
N ALA A 51 52.54 -40.80 -17.59
CA ALA A 51 53.32 -41.54 -16.61
C ALA A 51 54.68 -41.89 -17.18
N THR A 52 55.75 -41.51 -16.49
CA THR A 52 57.10 -42.00 -16.77
C THR A 52 57.41 -43.16 -15.84
N ILE A 53 57.68 -44.32 -16.43
CA ILE A 53 58.00 -45.57 -15.75
C ILE A 53 59.52 -45.70 -15.68
N SER A 54 60.02 -45.78 -14.45
CA SER A 54 61.44 -45.96 -14.14
C SER A 54 61.67 -47.32 -13.49
N ALA A 55 62.89 -47.84 -13.63
CA ALA A 55 63.27 -49.09 -13.01
C ALA A 55 64.58 -48.95 -12.24
N SER A 56 64.80 -49.83 -11.28
CA SER A 56 66.02 -49.96 -10.49
C SER A 56 66.36 -51.42 -10.28
N VAL A 57 67.65 -51.72 -10.11
CA VAL A 57 68.19 -53.05 -9.79
C VAL A 57 69.03 -52.92 -8.53
N ASP A 58 68.68 -53.67 -7.49
CA ASP A 58 69.30 -53.61 -6.16
C ASP A 58 69.35 -52.18 -5.59
N GLY A 59 68.30 -51.41 -5.84
CA GLY A 59 68.16 -50.01 -5.41
C GLY A 59 68.86 -48.98 -6.30
N ASN A 60 69.61 -49.40 -7.32
CA ASN A 60 70.28 -48.49 -8.26
C ASN A 60 69.40 -48.24 -9.49
N PRO A 61 69.09 -46.97 -9.85
CA PRO A 61 68.26 -46.68 -11.01
C PRO A 61 68.98 -47.07 -12.30
N ILE A 62 68.22 -47.58 -13.27
CA ILE A 62 68.72 -47.81 -14.62
C ILE A 62 68.23 -46.69 -15.56
N ALA A 63 69.07 -46.30 -16.51
CA ALA A 63 68.81 -45.17 -17.40
C ALA A 63 67.56 -45.30 -18.31
N PRO A 64 67.19 -46.48 -18.83
CA PRO A 64 66.02 -46.59 -19.70
C PRO A 64 64.70 -46.37 -18.95
N THR A 65 63.87 -45.48 -19.47
CA THR A 65 62.49 -45.23 -19.02
C THR A 65 61.48 -45.59 -20.10
N ALA A 66 60.23 -45.84 -19.71
CA ALA A 66 59.09 -45.94 -20.62
C ALA A 66 58.05 -44.89 -20.28
N SER A 67 57.20 -44.52 -21.24
CA SER A 67 56.08 -43.59 -21.01
C SER A 67 54.76 -44.28 -21.29
N VAL A 68 53.77 -44.05 -20.43
CA VAL A 68 52.37 -44.45 -20.62
C VAL A 68 51.52 -43.19 -20.57
N GLU A 69 50.76 -42.91 -21.61
CA GLU A 69 49.82 -41.78 -21.64
C GLU A 69 48.44 -42.24 -21.18
N PHE A 70 47.88 -41.54 -20.19
CA PHE A 70 46.50 -41.72 -19.76
C PHE A 70 45.60 -40.74 -20.50
N LEU A 71 44.75 -41.29 -21.36
CA LEU A 71 43.81 -40.57 -22.22
C LEU A 71 42.42 -40.51 -21.58
N LEU A 72 41.59 -39.56 -22.04
CA LEU A 72 40.17 -39.49 -21.68
C LEU A 72 39.43 -40.76 -22.13
N GLY A 73 38.50 -41.23 -21.29
CA GLY A 73 37.56 -42.28 -21.68
C GLY A 73 36.48 -41.80 -22.64
N ASP A 74 35.67 -42.74 -23.13
CA ASP A 74 34.44 -42.42 -23.86
C ASP A 74 33.41 -41.74 -22.95
N VAL A 75 32.46 -41.02 -23.55
CA VAL A 75 31.37 -40.36 -22.81
C VAL A 75 30.52 -41.43 -22.10
N SER A 76 30.31 -41.24 -20.80
CA SER A 76 29.45 -42.08 -19.97
C SER A 76 28.06 -41.46 -19.85
N ALA A 77 27.04 -42.17 -20.33
CA ALA A 77 25.64 -41.74 -20.21
C ALA A 77 25.15 -41.71 -18.76
N GLN A 78 25.79 -42.50 -17.88
CA GLN A 78 25.49 -42.64 -16.46
C GLN A 78 26.13 -41.53 -15.62
N ARG A 79 27.35 -41.10 -15.95
CA ARG A 79 28.10 -40.07 -15.19
C ARG A 79 27.83 -38.64 -15.68
N SER A 80 27.45 -38.48 -16.94
CA SER A 80 27.13 -37.19 -17.53
C SER A 80 25.81 -36.64 -16.99
N THR A 81 25.67 -35.31 -16.93
CA THR A 81 24.53 -34.66 -16.28
C THR A 81 23.75 -33.73 -17.19
N VAL A 82 22.44 -33.63 -16.94
CA VAL A 82 21.53 -32.64 -17.54
C VAL A 82 20.81 -31.91 -16.41
N THR A 83 21.05 -30.60 -16.27
CA THR A 83 20.47 -29.76 -15.22
C THR A 83 19.95 -28.45 -15.81
N ALA A 84 19.18 -27.68 -15.05
CA ALA A 84 18.64 -26.39 -15.50
C ALA A 84 18.94 -25.28 -14.48
N SER A 85 19.04 -24.04 -14.93
CA SER A 85 19.12 -22.86 -14.04
C SER A 85 17.86 -22.72 -13.20
N ASP A 86 16.71 -23.01 -13.82
CA ASP A 86 15.39 -22.85 -13.25
C ASP A 86 14.51 -24.03 -13.67
N LEU A 87 13.82 -24.63 -12.71
CA LEU A 87 12.85 -25.72 -12.96
C LEU A 87 11.42 -25.18 -13.18
N VAL A 88 11.19 -23.88 -12.94
CA VAL A 88 9.92 -23.20 -13.20
C VAL A 88 10.19 -21.90 -13.93
N VAL A 89 9.57 -21.71 -15.09
CA VAL A 89 9.78 -20.53 -15.96
C VAL A 89 8.43 -19.94 -16.34
N ARG A 90 8.37 -18.62 -16.52
CA ARG A 90 7.16 -17.97 -17.03
C ARG A 90 6.92 -18.34 -18.50
N ALA A 91 5.68 -18.67 -18.83
CA ALA A 91 5.24 -19.04 -20.19
C ALA A 91 4.88 -17.81 -21.06
N ASP A 92 5.79 -16.84 -21.19
CA ASP A 92 5.55 -15.60 -21.96
C ASP A 92 6.43 -15.43 -23.20
N GLY A 93 7.29 -16.40 -23.48
CA GLY A 93 8.31 -16.36 -24.53
C GLY A 93 9.53 -15.50 -24.20
N ALA A 94 9.47 -14.66 -23.15
CA ALA A 94 10.59 -13.84 -22.69
C ALA A 94 11.35 -14.51 -21.53
N GLY A 95 10.62 -15.21 -20.65
CA GLY A 95 11.12 -16.10 -19.62
C GLY A 95 11.93 -17.23 -20.24
N LYS A 96 13.14 -17.41 -19.71
CA LYS A 96 14.13 -18.35 -20.22
C LYS A 96 14.72 -19.15 -19.07
N ALA A 97 15.00 -20.42 -19.32
CA ALA A 97 15.91 -21.23 -18.50
C ALA A 97 17.13 -21.63 -19.33
N SER A 98 18.26 -21.74 -18.66
CA SER A 98 19.46 -22.35 -19.22
C SER A 98 19.49 -23.83 -18.87
N ILE A 99 19.67 -24.70 -19.86
CA ILE A 99 19.92 -26.13 -19.65
C ILE A 99 21.43 -26.37 -19.77
N PHE A 100 22.00 -26.97 -18.74
CA PHE A 100 23.41 -27.30 -18.60
C PHE A 100 23.62 -28.80 -18.83
N VAL A 101 24.33 -29.15 -19.89
CA VAL A 101 24.70 -30.54 -20.19
C VAL A 101 26.20 -30.70 -19.96
N LYS A 102 26.59 -31.52 -18.97
CA LYS A 102 28.00 -31.80 -18.69
C LYS A 102 28.34 -33.23 -19.08
N LEU A 103 29.25 -33.39 -20.03
CA LEU A 103 29.74 -34.69 -20.46
C LEU A 103 30.94 -35.13 -19.64
N LYS A 104 30.90 -36.37 -19.15
CA LYS A 104 31.98 -37.01 -18.40
C LYS A 104 32.24 -38.42 -18.89
N ASP A 105 33.43 -38.95 -18.66
CA ASP A 105 33.72 -40.38 -18.79
C ASP A 105 33.26 -41.17 -17.54
N ASP A 106 33.50 -42.49 -17.53
CA ASP A 106 33.18 -43.37 -16.39
C ASP A 106 33.97 -43.05 -15.10
N TYR A 107 34.96 -42.16 -15.17
CA TYR A 107 35.84 -41.74 -14.08
C TYR A 107 35.62 -40.28 -13.66
N ASP A 108 34.51 -39.66 -14.09
CA ASP A 108 34.12 -38.26 -13.87
C ASP A 108 34.99 -37.18 -14.54
N HIS A 109 35.92 -37.55 -15.42
CA HIS A 109 36.69 -36.53 -16.14
C HIS A 109 35.80 -35.78 -17.13
N PRO A 110 35.85 -34.44 -17.18
CA PRO A 110 35.08 -33.66 -18.14
C PRO A 110 35.58 -33.88 -19.56
N ILE A 111 34.66 -33.99 -20.53
CA ILE A 111 35.00 -34.22 -21.94
C ILE A 111 34.67 -32.97 -22.77
N ALA A 112 35.71 -32.25 -23.16
CA ALA A 112 35.63 -31.05 -23.99
C ALA A 112 35.49 -31.35 -25.50
N GLY A 113 34.99 -30.38 -26.26
CA GLY A 113 34.96 -30.39 -27.73
C GLY A 113 33.94 -31.35 -28.36
N LYS A 114 33.02 -31.93 -27.57
CA LYS A 114 31.97 -32.82 -28.06
C LYS A 114 30.72 -32.04 -28.39
N ARG A 115 30.07 -32.39 -29.50
CA ARG A 115 28.81 -31.75 -29.92
C ARG A 115 27.64 -32.41 -29.19
N VAL A 116 26.82 -31.61 -28.52
CA VAL A 116 25.64 -32.06 -27.78
C VAL A 116 24.38 -31.59 -28.51
N LEU A 117 23.40 -32.47 -28.64
CA LEU A 117 22.03 -32.17 -29.08
C LEU A 117 21.12 -32.14 -27.84
N LEU A 118 20.39 -31.05 -27.63
CA LEU A 118 19.28 -30.98 -26.68
C LEU A 118 17.95 -31.22 -27.39
N GLN A 119 17.08 -32.03 -26.79
CA GLN A 119 15.76 -32.37 -27.32
C GLN A 119 14.68 -32.13 -26.27
N ALA A 120 13.55 -31.56 -26.68
CA ALA A 120 12.34 -31.48 -25.88
C ALA A 120 11.50 -32.74 -26.11
N ASN A 121 11.13 -33.44 -25.04
CA ASN A 121 10.32 -34.67 -25.09
C ASN A 121 8.84 -34.33 -24.94
N GLY A 122 8.29 -33.65 -25.94
CA GLY A 122 6.91 -33.18 -25.98
C GLY A 122 6.76 -31.68 -25.71
N GLY A 123 5.51 -31.23 -25.75
CA GLY A 123 5.15 -29.83 -25.62
C GLY A 123 5.54 -28.95 -26.81
N SER A 124 5.46 -27.65 -26.60
CA SER A 124 5.63 -26.59 -27.61
C SER A 124 6.76 -25.59 -27.30
N SER A 125 7.59 -25.89 -26.30
CA SER A 125 8.73 -25.04 -25.94
C SER A 125 9.71 -24.84 -27.10
N VAL A 126 10.39 -23.70 -27.08
CA VAL A 126 11.42 -23.33 -28.04
C VAL A 126 12.79 -23.50 -27.40
N ILE A 127 13.65 -24.31 -28.03
CA ILE A 127 15.09 -24.38 -27.75
C ILE A 127 15.78 -23.42 -28.73
N GLN A 128 16.44 -22.37 -28.23
CA GLN A 128 17.01 -21.31 -29.07
C GLN A 128 18.07 -21.83 -30.07
N ALA A 129 18.91 -22.76 -29.61
CA ALA A 129 19.83 -23.52 -30.45
C ALA A 129 19.84 -24.95 -29.95
N VAL A 130 19.49 -25.93 -30.78
CA VAL A 130 19.41 -27.34 -30.36
C VAL A 130 20.77 -28.02 -30.25
N TYR A 131 21.83 -27.41 -30.78
CA TYR A 131 23.20 -27.91 -30.67
C TYR A 131 24.11 -26.91 -29.96
N ASP A 132 25.02 -27.44 -29.14
CA ASP A 132 26.15 -26.71 -28.59
C ASP A 132 27.37 -27.65 -28.44
N VAL A 133 28.56 -27.10 -28.14
CA VAL A 133 29.81 -27.86 -28.00
C VAL A 133 30.35 -27.72 -26.58
N THR A 134 30.80 -28.82 -25.98
CA THR A 134 31.34 -28.79 -24.63
C THR A 134 32.63 -27.98 -24.52
N ASP A 135 32.71 -27.12 -23.50
CA ASP A 135 33.90 -26.34 -23.16
C ASP A 135 34.98 -27.18 -22.45
N ALA A 136 36.04 -26.53 -21.96
CA ALA A 136 37.14 -27.19 -21.23
C ALA A 136 36.69 -27.93 -19.97
N ASP A 137 35.56 -27.54 -19.37
CA ASP A 137 34.96 -28.17 -18.20
C ASP A 137 33.91 -29.24 -18.58
N GLY A 138 33.81 -29.56 -19.88
CA GLY A 138 32.89 -30.54 -20.42
C GLY A 138 31.44 -30.06 -20.48
N LEU A 139 31.20 -28.74 -20.40
CA LEU A 139 29.87 -28.15 -20.28
C LEU A 139 29.38 -27.57 -21.61
N ALA A 140 28.14 -27.88 -21.99
CA ALA A 140 27.39 -27.29 -23.08
C ALA A 140 26.12 -26.60 -22.54
N LEU A 141 25.76 -25.44 -23.09
CA LEU A 141 24.71 -24.55 -22.59
C LEU A 141 23.62 -24.32 -23.64
N PHE A 142 22.37 -24.52 -23.23
CA PHE A 142 21.20 -24.31 -24.08
C PHE A 142 20.25 -23.34 -23.42
N THR A 143 19.49 -22.59 -24.22
CA THR A 143 18.46 -21.67 -23.72
C THR A 143 17.09 -22.14 -24.20
N VAL A 144 16.14 -22.27 -23.27
CA VAL A 144 14.77 -22.71 -23.54
C VAL A 144 13.75 -21.67 -23.09
N SER A 145 12.64 -21.54 -23.81
CA SER A 145 11.54 -20.61 -23.53
C SER A 145 10.20 -21.20 -23.97
N ASN A 146 9.09 -20.65 -23.52
CA ASN A 146 7.77 -21.12 -23.95
C ASN A 146 6.71 -20.01 -23.84
N THR A 147 5.65 -20.09 -24.65
CA THR A 147 4.46 -19.24 -24.58
C THR A 147 3.21 -19.99 -24.11
N ALA A 148 3.28 -21.31 -24.00
CA ALA A 148 2.26 -22.16 -23.42
C ALA A 148 2.67 -22.62 -22.01
N ALA A 149 1.70 -22.66 -21.09
CA ALA A 149 1.91 -23.24 -19.78
C ALA A 149 1.85 -24.78 -19.87
N GLU A 150 2.98 -25.45 -19.64
CA GLU A 150 3.14 -26.90 -19.75
C GLU A 150 4.45 -27.37 -19.11
N ASN A 151 4.56 -28.66 -18.80
CA ASN A 151 5.81 -29.26 -18.32
C ASN A 151 6.56 -29.88 -19.49
N VAL A 152 7.81 -29.49 -19.69
CA VAL A 152 8.66 -30.02 -20.77
C VAL A 152 9.87 -30.74 -20.18
N THR A 153 10.06 -32.00 -20.57
CA THR A 153 11.23 -32.78 -20.20
C THR A 153 12.29 -32.68 -21.29
N TYR A 154 13.48 -32.25 -20.94
CA TYR A 154 14.62 -32.18 -21.86
C TYR A 154 15.57 -33.37 -21.67
N SER A 155 15.97 -33.96 -22.78
CA SER A 155 17.02 -34.98 -22.87
C SER A 155 18.17 -34.46 -23.72
N ALA A 156 19.37 -34.97 -23.47
CA ALA A 156 20.56 -34.63 -24.22
C ALA A 156 21.22 -35.85 -24.84
N LYS A 157 21.86 -35.65 -25.97
CA LYS A 157 22.53 -36.69 -26.75
C LYS A 157 23.88 -36.18 -27.24
N GLU A 158 24.93 -36.97 -27.06
CA GLU A 158 26.21 -36.72 -27.73
C GLU A 158 26.03 -37.04 -29.22
N ALA A 159 26.26 -36.04 -30.07
CA ALA A 159 25.80 -36.07 -31.45
C ALA A 159 26.69 -36.92 -32.38
N THR A 160 27.97 -37.13 -32.05
CA THR A 160 28.90 -37.88 -32.91
C THR A 160 28.69 -39.39 -32.81
N THR A 161 28.61 -39.93 -31.60
CA THR A 161 28.37 -41.35 -31.32
C THR A 161 26.89 -41.69 -31.33
N GLY A 162 26.04 -40.68 -31.08
CA GLY A 162 24.62 -40.85 -30.92
C GLY A 162 24.21 -41.38 -29.53
N LEU A 163 25.09 -41.32 -28.54
CA LEU A 163 24.81 -41.72 -27.16
C LEU A 163 23.82 -40.76 -26.48
N THR A 164 22.67 -41.27 -26.07
CA THR A 164 21.69 -40.52 -25.26
C THR A 164 22.06 -40.60 -23.79
N LEU A 165 22.07 -39.46 -23.10
CA LEU A 165 22.32 -39.42 -21.65
C LEU A 165 21.12 -39.98 -20.88
N ILE A 166 21.37 -40.61 -19.73
CA ILE A 166 20.30 -41.15 -18.90
C ILE A 166 19.58 -40.05 -18.13
N GLN A 167 20.31 -39.03 -17.66
CA GLN A 167 19.69 -37.92 -16.95
C GLN A 167 18.86 -37.06 -17.90
N THR A 168 17.69 -36.67 -17.41
CA THR A 168 16.82 -35.68 -18.05
C THR A 168 16.49 -34.59 -17.03
N VAL A 169 16.02 -33.43 -17.51
CA VAL A 169 15.54 -32.36 -16.64
C VAL A 169 14.14 -31.93 -17.06
N ASN A 170 13.24 -31.74 -16.10
CA ASN A 170 11.89 -31.25 -16.36
C ASN A 170 11.81 -29.76 -15.99
N VAL A 171 11.30 -28.94 -16.90
CA VAL A 171 11.04 -27.51 -16.67
C VAL A 171 9.54 -27.27 -16.82
N ALA A 172 8.94 -26.70 -15.78
CA ALA A 172 7.53 -26.31 -15.77
C ALA A 172 7.38 -24.86 -16.26
N PHE A 173 6.74 -24.67 -17.41
CA PHE A 173 6.35 -23.35 -17.89
C PHE A 173 4.97 -23.00 -17.33
N THR A 174 4.83 -21.85 -16.66
CA THR A 174 3.59 -21.48 -15.96
C THR A 174 3.16 -20.04 -16.26
N TYR A 175 1.84 -19.77 -16.20
CA TYR A 175 1.34 -18.41 -16.06
C TYR A 175 1.37 -18.04 -14.59
N ASP A 176 2.09 -16.97 -14.24
CA ASP A 176 2.31 -16.55 -12.86
C ASP A 176 1.71 -15.15 -12.56
N GLN A 177 1.03 -14.55 -13.54
CA GLN A 177 0.42 -13.23 -13.41
C GLN A 177 -1.10 -13.35 -13.23
N PRO A 178 -1.67 -12.71 -12.19
CA PRO A 178 -3.12 -12.70 -12.02
C PRO A 178 -3.82 -11.79 -13.04
N PRO A 179 -5.11 -11.99 -13.30
CA PRO A 179 -5.88 -11.15 -14.21
C PRO A 179 -5.82 -9.67 -13.84
N ARG A 180 -5.70 -8.80 -14.84
CA ARG A 180 -5.84 -7.35 -14.68
C ARG A 180 -7.32 -6.99 -14.74
N ILE A 181 -7.81 -6.23 -13.77
CA ILE A 181 -9.22 -5.82 -13.66
C ILE A 181 -9.29 -4.30 -13.70
N VAL A 182 -10.11 -3.76 -14.61
CA VAL A 182 -10.47 -2.34 -14.68
C VAL A 182 -11.95 -2.21 -14.38
N LEU A 183 -12.29 -1.27 -13.50
CA LEU A 183 -13.65 -1.02 -13.04
C LEU A 183 -14.05 0.41 -13.44
N GLN A 184 -15.26 0.55 -13.96
CA GLN A 184 -15.82 1.85 -14.32
C GLN A 184 -17.27 1.95 -13.83
N ALA A 185 -17.53 2.89 -12.93
CA ALA A 185 -18.89 3.21 -12.48
C ALA A 185 -19.57 4.18 -13.45
N ASN A 186 -20.88 4.00 -13.64
CA ASN A 186 -21.73 4.91 -14.40
C ASN A 186 -23.17 4.91 -13.82
N PRO A 187 -23.79 6.07 -13.57
CA PRO A 187 -23.21 7.43 -13.68
C PRO A 187 -22.11 7.67 -12.63
N ILE A 188 -21.24 8.64 -12.91
CA ILE A 188 -20.26 9.17 -11.95
C ILE A 188 -20.76 10.43 -11.23
N ALA A 189 -21.72 11.14 -11.84
CA ALA A 189 -22.39 12.28 -11.23
C ALA A 189 -23.38 11.82 -10.13
N PRO A 190 -23.73 12.68 -9.16
CA PRO A 190 -24.76 12.39 -8.17
C PRO A 190 -26.05 11.86 -8.82
N THR A 191 -26.56 10.75 -8.28
CA THR A 191 -27.76 10.07 -8.80
C THR A 191 -28.65 9.62 -7.64
N PHE A 192 -29.96 9.63 -7.86
CA PHE A 192 -30.94 9.04 -6.93
C PHE A 192 -31.26 7.58 -7.29
N GLY A 193 -30.66 7.04 -8.36
CA GLY A 193 -30.88 5.69 -8.85
C GLY A 193 -29.63 4.81 -8.74
N ASN A 194 -29.71 3.62 -9.33
CA ASN A 194 -28.64 2.62 -9.29
C ASN A 194 -27.39 3.09 -10.05
N VAL A 195 -26.21 2.66 -9.61
CA VAL A 195 -24.95 2.79 -10.33
C VAL A 195 -24.59 1.44 -10.95
N THR A 196 -24.25 1.43 -12.23
CA THR A 196 -23.73 0.25 -12.92
C THR A 196 -22.21 0.30 -12.94
N VAL A 197 -21.56 -0.77 -12.49
CA VAL A 197 -20.11 -0.95 -12.59
C VAL A 197 -19.82 -1.89 -13.74
N THR A 198 -19.15 -1.38 -14.77
CA THR A 198 -18.59 -2.19 -15.86
C THR A 198 -17.22 -2.73 -15.44
N VAL A 199 -16.98 -4.01 -15.74
CA VAL A 199 -15.78 -4.77 -15.43
C VAL A 199 -15.10 -5.17 -16.73
N THR A 200 -13.85 -4.75 -16.89
CA THR A 200 -12.98 -5.23 -17.97
C THR A 200 -11.84 -6.01 -17.35
N ALA A 201 -11.86 -7.34 -17.51
CA ALA A 201 -10.80 -8.23 -17.06
C ALA A 201 -10.00 -8.76 -18.24
N SER A 202 -8.68 -8.88 -18.09
CA SER A 202 -7.77 -9.44 -19.10
C SER A 202 -6.72 -10.34 -18.44
N VAL A 203 -6.39 -11.45 -19.08
CA VAL A 203 -5.37 -12.40 -18.62
C VAL A 203 -4.07 -12.24 -19.40
N TYR A 204 -3.02 -12.79 -18.82
CA TYR A 204 -1.70 -12.86 -19.43
C TYR A 204 -1.45 -14.23 -20.08
N GLY A 205 -0.81 -14.24 -21.26
CA GLY A 205 -0.47 -15.46 -21.99
C GLY A 205 -1.45 -15.78 -23.12
N HIS A 206 -0.93 -16.26 -24.26
CA HIS A 206 -1.72 -16.48 -25.48
C HIS A 206 -2.75 -17.60 -25.33
N PHE A 207 -2.43 -18.64 -24.54
CA PHE A 207 -3.31 -19.77 -24.29
C PHE A 207 -3.95 -19.72 -22.88
N ASN A 208 -3.91 -18.57 -22.21
CA ASN A 208 -4.62 -18.36 -20.96
C ASN A 208 -5.99 -17.74 -21.23
N SER A 209 -6.97 -18.00 -20.37
CA SER A 209 -8.30 -17.41 -20.47
C SER A 209 -8.88 -17.14 -19.08
N LEU A 210 -9.84 -16.22 -19.01
CA LEU A 210 -10.59 -16.01 -17.77
C LEU A 210 -11.44 -17.26 -17.47
N SER A 211 -11.31 -17.76 -16.25
CA SER A 211 -12.12 -18.86 -15.74
C SER A 211 -13.40 -18.35 -15.08
N SER A 212 -13.33 -17.28 -14.26
CA SER A 212 -14.50 -16.72 -13.59
C SER A 212 -14.32 -15.25 -13.23
N ILE A 213 -15.41 -14.48 -13.26
CA ILE A 213 -15.50 -13.13 -12.70
C ILE A 213 -16.65 -13.11 -11.68
N LYS A 214 -16.40 -12.59 -10.48
CA LYS A 214 -17.39 -12.46 -9.41
C LYS A 214 -17.32 -11.07 -8.78
N TRP A 215 -18.39 -10.65 -8.11
CA TRP A 215 -18.37 -9.44 -7.28
C TRP A 215 -19.06 -9.67 -5.93
N ALA A 216 -18.76 -8.80 -4.97
CA ALA A 216 -19.42 -8.76 -3.67
C ALA A 216 -19.32 -7.37 -3.02
N PRO A 217 -20.29 -7.00 -2.15
CA PRO A 217 -20.18 -5.80 -1.32
C PRO A 217 -19.11 -5.94 -0.24
N GLY A 218 -18.47 -4.81 0.08
CA GLY A 218 -17.36 -4.67 1.02
C GLY A 218 -15.98 -4.91 0.39
N SER A 219 -14.94 -4.68 1.18
CA SER A 219 -13.57 -5.10 0.85
C SER A 219 -13.41 -6.59 1.16
N ARG A 220 -13.23 -7.41 0.12
CA ARG A 220 -13.16 -8.88 0.20
C ARG A 220 -11.84 -9.36 -0.39
N ALA A 221 -11.18 -10.29 0.30
CA ALA A 221 -9.96 -10.92 -0.21
C ALA A 221 -10.29 -11.95 -1.30
N VAL A 222 -9.27 -12.39 -2.05
CA VAL A 222 -9.37 -13.48 -3.04
C VAL A 222 -10.06 -14.71 -2.46
N SER A 223 -9.64 -15.15 -1.26
CA SER A 223 -10.17 -16.36 -0.59
C SER A 223 -11.67 -16.31 -0.27
N TYR A 224 -12.25 -15.10 -0.16
CA TYR A 224 -13.71 -14.96 0.00
C TYR A 224 -14.46 -15.53 -1.21
N PHE A 225 -13.91 -15.35 -2.41
CA PHE A 225 -14.55 -15.72 -3.67
C PHE A 225 -14.40 -17.21 -4.02
N ASP A 226 -13.67 -17.97 -3.22
CA ASP A 226 -13.59 -19.44 -3.34
C ASP A 226 -14.96 -20.07 -3.10
N THR A 227 -15.74 -19.53 -2.15
CA THR A 227 -17.07 -20.04 -1.78
C THR A 227 -18.19 -19.02 -1.90
N GLN A 228 -17.88 -17.73 -1.89
CA GLN A 228 -18.86 -16.64 -1.90
C GLN A 228 -18.77 -15.79 -3.18
N GLY A 229 -19.62 -14.76 -3.25
CA GLY A 229 -19.66 -13.80 -4.35
C GLY A 229 -20.65 -14.18 -5.46
N VAL A 230 -21.03 -13.18 -6.26
CA VAL A 230 -22.00 -13.32 -7.35
C VAL A 230 -21.25 -13.30 -8.68
N ALA A 231 -21.39 -14.36 -9.48
CA ALA A 231 -20.79 -14.45 -10.80
C ALA A 231 -21.40 -13.44 -11.78
N ILE A 232 -20.56 -12.82 -12.61
CA ILE A 232 -20.95 -11.82 -13.60
C ILE A 232 -20.23 -12.05 -14.92
N ALA A 233 -20.81 -11.55 -16.00
CA ALA A 233 -20.15 -11.53 -17.31
C ALA A 233 -19.20 -10.32 -17.41
N ASP A 234 -19.75 -9.11 -17.37
CA ASP A 234 -18.97 -7.87 -17.57
C ASP A 234 -19.45 -6.69 -16.73
N ARG A 235 -20.51 -6.82 -15.91
CA ARG A 235 -21.05 -5.71 -15.10
C ARG A 235 -21.91 -6.17 -13.93
N PHE A 236 -22.10 -5.27 -12.96
CA PHE A 236 -23.09 -5.40 -11.88
C PHE A 236 -23.69 -4.04 -11.52
N THR A 237 -24.84 -4.04 -10.84
CA THR A 237 -25.53 -2.83 -10.39
C THR A 237 -25.57 -2.75 -8.86
N VAL A 238 -25.43 -1.54 -8.33
CA VAL A 238 -25.48 -1.26 -6.88
C VAL A 238 -26.47 -0.14 -6.57
N GLN A 239 -27.06 -0.20 -5.38
CA GLN A 239 -28.12 0.73 -4.93
C GLN A 239 -27.72 1.52 -3.68
N GLU A 240 -26.54 1.25 -3.12
CA GLU A 240 -26.04 1.87 -1.91
C GLU A 240 -24.62 2.38 -2.15
N ASN A 241 -24.22 3.41 -1.42
CA ASN A 241 -22.82 3.82 -1.40
C ASN A 241 -22.01 2.80 -0.60
N GLY A 242 -20.80 2.52 -1.06
CA GLY A 242 -19.93 1.58 -0.39
C GLY A 242 -18.77 1.12 -1.27
N ILE A 243 -17.90 0.33 -0.66
CA ILE A 243 -16.81 -0.37 -1.34
C ILE A 243 -17.35 -1.69 -1.91
N TYR A 244 -17.00 -1.99 -3.14
CA TYR A 244 -17.34 -3.24 -3.83
C TYR A 244 -16.06 -3.91 -4.32
N SER A 245 -16.01 -5.23 -4.15
CA SER A 245 -14.90 -6.06 -4.60
C SER A 245 -15.28 -6.81 -5.86
N VAL A 246 -14.41 -6.80 -6.87
CA VAL A 246 -14.54 -7.56 -8.11
C VAL A 246 -13.35 -8.50 -8.23
N TYR A 247 -13.67 -9.78 -8.27
CA TYR A 247 -12.76 -10.89 -8.39
C TYR A 247 -12.69 -11.38 -9.84
N ALA A 248 -11.50 -11.70 -10.32
CA ALA A 248 -11.30 -12.44 -11.55
C ALA A 248 -10.22 -13.50 -11.36
N VAL A 249 -10.43 -14.69 -11.94
CA VAL A 249 -9.47 -15.80 -11.92
C VAL A 249 -9.29 -16.35 -13.34
N ASP A 250 -8.08 -16.75 -13.67
CA ASP A 250 -7.73 -17.38 -14.95
C ASP A 250 -7.79 -18.92 -14.87
N THR A 251 -7.54 -19.60 -16.00
CA THR A 251 -7.53 -21.07 -16.06
C THR A 251 -6.30 -21.70 -15.39
N ALA A 252 -5.26 -20.91 -15.09
CA ALA A 252 -4.10 -21.34 -14.31
C ALA A 252 -4.32 -21.19 -12.79
N GLY A 253 -5.46 -20.64 -12.36
CA GLY A 253 -5.79 -20.42 -10.96
C GLY A 253 -5.20 -19.13 -10.37
N ASN A 254 -4.58 -18.28 -11.18
CA ASN A 254 -4.18 -16.96 -10.73
C ASN A 254 -5.41 -16.08 -10.61
N ALA A 255 -5.56 -15.45 -9.45
CA ALA A 255 -6.72 -14.63 -9.14
C ALA A 255 -6.33 -13.24 -8.66
N ASN A 256 -7.19 -12.27 -8.95
CA ASN A 256 -7.07 -10.89 -8.47
C ASN A 256 -8.39 -10.38 -7.95
N VAL A 257 -8.34 -9.41 -7.03
CA VAL A 257 -9.50 -8.61 -6.63
C VAL A 257 -9.18 -7.14 -6.84
N SER A 258 -10.09 -6.42 -7.50
CA SER A 258 -10.05 -4.97 -7.61
C SER A 258 -11.21 -4.36 -6.82
N LEU A 259 -10.98 -3.19 -6.24
CA LEU A 259 -11.96 -2.47 -5.45
C LEU A 259 -12.47 -1.26 -6.23
N ILE A 260 -13.76 -1.00 -6.12
CA ILE A 260 -14.36 0.26 -6.54
C ILE A 260 -15.22 0.80 -5.41
N GLU A 261 -15.15 2.11 -5.19
CA GLU A 261 -16.00 2.78 -4.23
C GLU A 261 -17.06 3.59 -4.97
N VAL A 262 -18.32 3.37 -4.60
CA VAL A 262 -19.46 4.14 -5.09
C VAL A 262 -19.86 5.11 -3.99
N ARG A 263 -19.82 6.41 -4.30
CA ARG A 263 -20.12 7.52 -3.35
C ARG A 263 -21.21 8.48 -3.84
N ASN A 264 -21.70 8.29 -5.06
CA ASN A 264 -22.55 9.25 -5.75
C ASN A 264 -24.05 8.89 -5.72
N ILE A 265 -24.45 7.86 -4.96
CA ILE A 265 -25.87 7.56 -4.74
C ILE A 265 -26.36 8.47 -3.61
N VAL A 266 -27.22 9.42 -3.95
CA VAL A 266 -27.79 10.38 -3.01
C VAL A 266 -29.02 9.74 -2.36
N PRO A 267 -29.07 9.62 -1.02
CA PRO A 267 -30.28 9.19 -0.33
C PRO A 267 -31.46 10.09 -0.70
N MET A 268 -32.61 9.49 -1.03
CA MET A 268 -33.83 10.26 -1.27
C MET A 268 -34.27 10.92 0.04
N SER A 269 -34.59 12.22 -0.01
CA SER A 269 -35.12 12.94 1.14
C SER A 269 -36.52 12.42 1.52
N ASN A 270 -36.74 12.26 2.83
CA ASN A 270 -38.05 11.95 3.41
C ASN A 270 -38.75 13.20 3.98
N ASN A 271 -38.18 14.40 3.76
CA ASN A 271 -38.69 15.64 4.35
C ASN A 271 -39.91 16.18 3.58
N ALA A 272 -41.09 15.75 4.03
CA ALA A 272 -42.38 16.20 3.53
C ALA A 272 -42.91 17.47 4.23
N ASN A 273 -42.07 18.30 4.86
CA ASN A 273 -42.55 19.48 5.57
C ASN A 273 -42.75 20.71 4.65
N LEU A 274 -43.66 21.59 5.04
CA LEU A 274 -43.70 22.97 4.54
C LEU A 274 -42.76 23.81 5.42
N ALA A 275 -41.93 24.63 4.79
CA ALA A 275 -41.10 25.64 5.45
C ALA A 275 -41.89 26.93 5.75
N ASP A 276 -42.81 27.28 4.85
CA ASP A 276 -43.68 28.44 5.01
C ASP A 276 -45.02 28.20 4.31
N TRP A 277 -46.07 28.82 4.84
CA TRP A 277 -47.39 28.83 4.23
C TRP A 277 -48.05 30.17 4.51
N GLN A 278 -48.29 30.94 3.45
CA GLN A 278 -48.95 32.24 3.54
C GLN A 278 -50.29 32.21 2.81
N LEU A 279 -51.26 32.92 3.38
CA LEU A 279 -52.61 33.03 2.86
C LEU A 279 -52.93 34.47 2.49
N MET A 280 -53.52 34.65 1.31
CA MET A 280 -53.92 35.96 0.79
C MET A 280 -55.41 35.91 0.46
N GLY A 281 -56.21 36.74 1.13
CA GLY A 281 -57.63 36.85 0.86
C GLY A 281 -57.90 37.77 -0.33
N THR A 282 -58.79 37.35 -1.23
CA THR A 282 -59.35 38.24 -2.25
C THR A 282 -60.49 39.04 -1.63
N GLY A 283 -60.38 40.37 -1.59
CA GLY A 283 -61.40 41.27 -1.03
C GLY A 283 -61.30 41.54 0.47
N GLY A 284 -60.30 40.98 1.17
CA GLY A 284 -60.05 41.26 2.58
C GLY A 284 -58.79 40.59 3.13
N THR A 285 -58.43 40.90 4.37
CA THR A 285 -57.25 40.34 5.04
C THR A 285 -57.54 38.98 5.67
N VAL A 286 -56.56 38.07 5.63
CA VAL A 286 -56.62 36.76 6.29
C VAL A 286 -55.58 36.74 7.39
N ASN A 287 -55.99 36.45 8.62
CA ASN A 287 -55.06 36.26 9.74
C ASN A 287 -54.70 34.78 9.82
N PHE A 288 -53.46 34.46 9.46
CA PHE A 288 -52.93 33.11 9.47
C PHE A 288 -51.46 33.15 9.86
N ALA A 289 -51.09 32.37 10.87
CA ALA A 289 -49.71 32.17 11.27
C ALA A 289 -49.40 30.68 11.11
N PHE A 290 -48.47 30.39 10.21
CA PHE A 290 -48.07 29.03 9.92
C PHE A 290 -47.07 28.52 10.97
N ASP A 291 -47.25 27.26 11.38
CA ASP A 291 -46.31 26.50 12.20
C ASP A 291 -46.09 25.12 11.56
N SER A 292 -44.85 24.82 11.19
CA SER A 292 -44.51 23.56 10.50
C SER A 292 -44.86 22.27 11.26
N GLY A 293 -45.02 22.34 12.59
CA GLY A 293 -45.46 21.24 13.45
C GLY A 293 -46.98 21.04 13.48
N THR A 294 -47.77 22.05 13.09
CA THR A 294 -49.24 22.00 13.09
C THR A 294 -49.76 21.54 11.72
N THR A 295 -50.55 20.47 11.71
CA THR A 295 -51.14 19.90 10.49
C THR A 295 -52.58 20.29 10.26
N ASP A 296 -53.29 20.79 11.26
CA ASP A 296 -54.71 21.13 11.15
C ASP A 296 -54.97 22.56 11.60
N TYR A 297 -55.48 23.36 10.68
CA TYR A 297 -55.73 24.79 10.88
C TYR A 297 -57.21 25.09 10.72
N ASN A 298 -57.72 25.94 11.62
CA ASN A 298 -59.06 26.49 11.52
C ASN A 298 -58.96 28.00 11.61
N ILE A 299 -59.40 28.71 10.57
CA ILE A 299 -59.40 30.18 10.54
C ILE A 299 -60.79 30.72 10.22
N GLN A 300 -61.04 31.92 10.71
CA GLN A 300 -62.26 32.68 10.46
C GLN A 300 -61.95 33.87 9.57
N VAL A 301 -62.74 34.07 8.52
CA VAL A 301 -62.60 35.22 7.62
C VAL A 301 -63.93 35.96 7.50
N THR A 302 -63.85 37.28 7.27
CA THR A 302 -65.03 38.10 7.10
C THR A 302 -65.73 37.80 5.77
N HIS A 303 -66.99 38.22 5.66
CA HIS A 303 -67.77 38.08 4.44
C HIS A 303 -67.09 38.68 3.20
N SER A 304 -66.24 39.71 3.34
CA SER A 304 -65.58 40.37 2.21
C SER A 304 -64.48 39.52 1.54
N VAL A 305 -64.00 38.46 2.20
CA VAL A 305 -62.99 37.54 1.63
C VAL A 305 -63.69 36.51 0.74
N THR A 306 -63.76 36.76 -0.58
CA THR A 306 -64.48 35.91 -1.54
C THR A 306 -63.65 34.74 -2.08
N GLY A 307 -62.34 34.82 -1.93
CA GLY A 307 -61.40 33.82 -2.45
C GLY A 307 -60.10 33.82 -1.66
N LEU A 308 -59.31 32.77 -1.88
CA LEU A 308 -58.05 32.53 -1.19
C LEU A 308 -56.95 32.21 -2.21
N LYS A 309 -55.80 32.86 -2.09
CA LYS A 309 -54.56 32.47 -2.78
C LYS A 309 -53.55 32.03 -1.74
N MET A 310 -52.70 31.07 -2.10
CA MET A 310 -51.72 30.49 -1.20
C MET A 310 -50.32 30.68 -1.76
N LEU A 311 -49.35 30.95 -0.89
CA LEU A 311 -47.93 30.84 -1.18
C LEU A 311 -47.37 29.74 -0.28
N LEU A 312 -46.82 28.69 -0.87
CA LEU A 312 -46.37 27.48 -0.18
C LEU A 312 -44.88 27.30 -0.41
N ALA A 313 -44.08 27.22 0.65
CA ALA A 313 -42.67 26.87 0.57
C ALA A 313 -42.46 25.47 1.16
N THR A 314 -41.81 24.58 0.43
CA THR A 314 -41.43 23.26 0.95
C THR A 314 -40.09 23.36 1.69
N SER A 315 -39.92 22.59 2.77
CA SER A 315 -38.65 22.51 3.49
C SER A 315 -37.55 21.81 2.71
N ASP A 316 -37.92 21.02 1.71
CA ASP A 316 -37.03 20.36 0.75
C ASP A 316 -37.36 20.83 -0.66
N SER A 317 -36.36 21.23 -1.44
CA SER A 317 -36.53 21.77 -2.79
C SER A 317 -37.00 20.74 -3.83
N TYR A 318 -36.86 19.45 -3.54
CA TYR A 318 -37.29 18.37 -4.43
C TYR A 318 -38.69 17.83 -4.07
N SER A 319 -39.27 18.27 -2.96
CA SER A 319 -40.63 17.90 -2.56
C SER A 319 -41.69 18.51 -3.48
N ILE A 320 -42.75 17.75 -3.73
CA ILE A 320 -43.90 18.17 -4.54
C ILE A 320 -45.03 18.59 -3.60
N VAL A 321 -45.51 19.82 -3.74
CA VAL A 321 -46.70 20.30 -3.02
C VAL A 321 -47.93 20.29 -3.94
N SER A 322 -49.08 19.91 -3.38
CA SER A 322 -50.38 19.94 -4.05
C SER A 322 -51.44 20.48 -3.11
N VAL A 323 -52.42 21.19 -3.66
CA VAL A 323 -53.59 21.72 -2.95
C VAL A 323 -54.84 21.11 -3.57
N ASN A 324 -55.67 20.45 -2.76
CA ASN A 324 -56.85 19.68 -3.18
C ASN A 324 -56.53 18.69 -4.32
N GLY A 325 -55.37 18.02 -4.23
CA GLY A 325 -54.88 17.07 -5.23
C GLY A 325 -54.29 17.69 -6.50
N MET A 326 -54.41 19.00 -6.70
CA MET A 326 -53.81 19.70 -7.85
C MET A 326 -52.39 20.18 -7.50
N ARG A 327 -51.41 19.87 -8.36
CA ARG A 327 -50.01 20.27 -8.13
C ARG A 327 -49.87 21.79 -8.11
N ALA A 328 -49.21 22.31 -7.07
CA ALA A 328 -48.86 23.71 -6.95
C ALA A 328 -47.34 23.90 -7.17
N THR A 329 -46.94 25.09 -7.61
CA THR A 329 -45.54 25.46 -7.74
C THR A 329 -45.07 26.06 -6.43
N ALA A 330 -44.08 25.44 -5.77
CA ALA A 330 -43.51 25.96 -4.53
C ALA A 330 -42.94 27.37 -4.73
N ASN A 331 -43.04 28.21 -3.69
CA ASN A 331 -42.63 29.61 -3.68
C ASN A 331 -43.31 30.51 -4.75
N SER A 332 -44.43 30.05 -5.33
CA SER A 332 -45.29 30.84 -6.20
C SER A 332 -46.69 30.93 -5.64
N ILE A 333 -47.33 32.08 -5.83
CA ILE A 333 -48.73 32.28 -5.47
C ILE A 333 -49.59 31.39 -6.37
N THR A 334 -50.54 30.64 -5.78
CA THR A 334 -51.49 29.81 -6.51
C THR A 334 -52.51 30.64 -7.30
N GLY A 335 -53.28 29.97 -8.15
CA GLY A 335 -54.58 30.50 -8.59
C GLY A 335 -55.50 30.78 -7.39
N GLU A 336 -56.57 31.54 -7.64
CA GLU A 336 -57.57 31.84 -6.62
C GLU A 336 -58.51 30.66 -6.40
N TYR A 337 -58.68 30.27 -5.14
CA TYR A 337 -59.70 29.33 -4.70
C TYR A 337 -60.93 30.11 -4.20
N PRO A 338 -62.10 30.00 -4.86
CA PRO A 338 -63.30 30.68 -4.40
C PRO A 338 -63.79 30.10 -3.06
N LEU A 339 -64.25 30.97 -2.16
CA LEU A 339 -64.78 30.59 -0.85
C LEU A 339 -66.31 30.71 -0.83
N ALA A 340 -67.00 29.63 -0.45
CA ALA A 340 -68.40 29.68 -0.10
C ALA A 340 -68.59 30.26 1.32
N THR A 341 -69.78 30.81 1.61
CA THR A 341 -70.16 31.16 2.98
C THR A 341 -70.20 29.88 3.83
N GLY A 342 -69.65 29.91 5.05
CA GLY A 342 -69.49 28.73 5.89
C GLY A 342 -68.13 28.07 5.73
N ASN A 343 -68.03 26.77 6.04
CA ASN A 343 -66.74 26.05 6.08
C ASN A 343 -66.24 25.66 4.69
N ASN A 344 -64.97 25.99 4.39
CA ASN A 344 -64.25 25.61 3.19
C ASN A 344 -63.01 24.83 3.60
N ALA A 345 -62.87 23.58 3.14
CA ALA A 345 -61.73 22.74 3.48
C ALA A 345 -60.71 22.70 2.35
N PHE A 346 -59.44 22.81 2.71
CA PHE A 346 -58.29 22.68 1.82
C PHE A 346 -57.35 21.60 2.34
N GLU A 347 -56.98 20.68 1.45
CA GLU A 347 -55.99 19.65 1.71
C GLU A 347 -54.70 20.01 0.99
N VAL A 348 -53.65 20.30 1.74
CA VAL A 348 -52.31 20.55 1.21
C VAL A 348 -51.43 19.34 1.48
N ASN A 349 -51.06 18.61 0.44
CA ASN A 349 -50.17 17.45 0.54
C ASN A 349 -48.78 17.82 0.03
N VAL A 350 -47.76 17.59 0.85
CA VAL A 350 -46.36 17.64 0.46
C VAL A 350 -45.84 16.21 0.36
N LYS A 351 -45.29 15.84 -0.79
CA LYS A 351 -44.69 14.53 -1.07
C LYS A 351 -43.18 14.68 -1.23
N ALA A 352 -42.40 14.02 -0.39
CA ALA A 352 -40.94 13.98 -0.46
C ALA A 352 -40.44 13.03 -1.56
N GLN A 353 -39.13 13.04 -1.82
CA GLN A 353 -38.51 12.27 -2.92
C GLN A 353 -38.64 10.75 -2.73
N ASP A 354 -38.59 10.28 -1.49
CA ASP A 354 -38.77 8.86 -1.13
C ASP A 354 -40.23 8.37 -1.23
N GLY A 355 -41.16 9.30 -1.44
CA GLY A 355 -42.59 9.04 -1.51
C GLY A 355 -43.37 9.31 -0.21
N THR A 356 -42.69 9.67 0.89
CA THR A 356 -43.32 10.10 2.15
C THR A 356 -44.25 11.29 1.89
N VAL A 357 -45.47 11.25 2.41
CA VAL A 357 -46.46 12.32 2.26
C VAL A 357 -46.84 12.87 3.63
N LYS A 358 -46.80 14.20 3.78
CA LYS A 358 -47.38 14.90 4.93
C LYS A 358 -48.54 15.76 4.46
N LYS A 359 -49.65 15.67 5.18
CA LYS A 359 -50.90 16.38 4.90
C LYS A 359 -51.09 17.53 5.90
N TYR A 360 -51.44 18.69 5.36
CA TYR A 360 -51.91 19.85 6.12
C TYR A 360 -53.36 20.15 5.72
N THR A 361 -54.25 20.27 6.69
CA THR A 361 -55.66 20.63 6.50
C THR A 361 -55.87 22.08 6.90
N LEU A 362 -56.48 22.87 6.04
CA LEU A 362 -56.94 24.22 6.36
C LEU A 362 -58.45 24.31 6.19
N ASN A 363 -59.15 24.58 7.28
CA ASN A 363 -60.57 24.89 7.28
C ASN A 363 -60.76 26.40 7.44
N VAL A 364 -61.34 27.02 6.42
CA VAL A 364 -61.66 28.45 6.39
C VAL A 364 -63.16 28.61 6.54
N ASN A 365 -63.59 29.13 7.68
CA ASN A 365 -64.99 29.46 7.90
C ASN A 365 -65.23 30.93 7.54
N ARG A 366 -66.00 31.17 6.47
CA ARG A 366 -66.32 32.51 5.96
C ARG A 366 -67.66 32.98 6.51
N SER A 367 -67.66 34.15 7.17
CA SER A 367 -68.87 34.72 7.76
C SER A 367 -69.94 35.10 6.72
N ALA A 368 -71.20 35.04 7.11
CA ALA A 368 -72.31 35.59 6.31
C ALA A 368 -72.24 37.13 6.25
N ALA A 369 -72.90 37.73 5.25
CA ALA A 369 -72.96 39.17 5.08
C ALA A 369 -73.68 39.84 6.27
N SER A 370 -73.02 40.82 6.90
CA SER A 370 -73.63 41.66 7.92
C SER A 370 -74.48 42.74 7.27
N THR A 371 -75.79 42.74 7.52
CA THR A 371 -76.69 43.85 7.15
C THR A 371 -76.78 44.88 8.28
N ASN A 372 -75.78 45.78 8.40
CA ASN A 372 -75.98 47.11 9.02
C ASN A 372 -74.82 48.09 8.77
N PRO A 373 -75.05 49.39 8.46
CA PRO A 373 -73.99 50.34 8.07
C PRO A 373 -73.59 51.38 9.15
N GLY A 374 -72.29 51.71 9.23
CA GLY A 374 -71.74 52.99 9.76
C GLY A 374 -70.73 52.89 10.93
N PRO A 375 -69.96 53.95 11.23
CA PRO A 375 -68.83 54.47 10.44
C PRO A 375 -67.48 54.57 11.23
N SER A 376 -66.44 54.98 10.51
CA SER A 376 -64.98 54.95 10.76
C SER A 376 -64.36 55.90 11.81
N SER A 377 -63.19 55.53 12.36
CA SER A 377 -62.01 56.43 12.51
C SER A 377 -60.69 55.71 12.88
N PRO A 378 -59.50 56.20 12.45
CA PRO A 378 -58.21 55.50 12.55
C PRO A 378 -57.31 56.04 13.68
N SER A 379 -56.37 55.22 14.17
CA SER A 379 -55.27 55.66 15.04
C SER A 379 -53.92 55.06 14.60
N ASN A 380 -52.87 55.82 14.90
CA ASN A 380 -51.54 55.83 14.31
C ASN A 380 -50.49 55.44 15.39
N GLY A 381 -49.34 54.87 14.97
CA GLY A 381 -48.10 54.70 15.76
C GLY A 381 -47.88 53.29 16.33
N THR A 382 -46.66 52.76 16.54
CA THR A 382 -45.26 53.16 16.31
C THR A 382 -44.42 51.88 16.47
N SER A 383 -43.31 51.75 15.75
CA SER A 383 -42.42 50.56 15.76
C SER A 383 -41.25 50.74 16.76
N PRO A 384 -40.85 49.74 17.57
CA PRO A 384 -39.65 49.81 18.41
C PRO A 384 -38.44 49.05 17.83
N SER A 385 -37.25 49.62 18.05
CA SER A 385 -35.92 49.10 17.72
C SER A 385 -35.38 48.10 18.75
N SER A 386 -34.67 47.07 18.27
CA SER A 386 -34.02 46.01 19.05
C SER A 386 -32.66 46.45 19.67
N PRO A 387 -32.26 45.93 20.85
CA PRO A 387 -30.93 46.12 21.42
C PRO A 387 -29.92 45.02 21.00
N SER A 388 -28.67 45.42 20.79
CA SER A 388 -27.51 44.58 20.48
C SER A 388 -26.84 44.01 21.75
N ASN A 389 -26.57 42.70 21.76
CA ASN A 389 -25.84 41.97 22.80
C ASN A 389 -24.33 41.88 22.43
N PRO A 390 -23.36 42.06 23.35
CA PRO A 390 -21.93 41.90 23.05
C PRO A 390 -21.46 40.44 23.21
N SER A 391 -20.63 39.95 22.28
CA SER A 391 -19.91 38.66 22.40
C SER A 391 -18.57 38.82 23.14
N PRO A 392 -18.14 37.85 23.97
CA PRO A 392 -16.81 37.84 24.58
C PRO A 392 -15.72 37.45 23.56
N SER A 393 -14.57 38.15 23.63
CA SER A 393 -13.37 37.92 22.81
C SER A 393 -12.42 36.95 23.50
N ASN A 394 -12.30 35.72 23.00
CA ASN A 394 -11.29 34.72 23.40
C ASN A 394 -10.13 34.69 22.38
N THR A 395 -9.40 35.80 22.23
CA THR A 395 -8.23 35.86 21.34
C THR A 395 -6.96 35.41 22.06
N ILE A 396 -6.16 34.56 21.41
CA ILE A 396 -4.83 34.11 21.89
C ILE A 396 -3.75 34.87 21.12
N ALA A 397 -2.65 35.24 21.79
CA ALA A 397 -1.45 35.76 21.16
C ALA A 397 -0.55 34.59 20.73
N ILE A 398 -0.07 34.61 19.48
CA ILE A 398 0.89 33.63 18.95
C ILE A 398 2.14 34.34 18.46
N ARG A 399 3.26 33.63 18.40
CA ARG A 399 4.52 34.19 17.87
C ARG A 399 4.79 33.66 16.48
N ILE A 400 4.94 34.54 15.51
CA ILE A 400 5.27 34.22 14.12
C ILE A 400 6.64 34.85 13.82
N ASN A 401 7.66 34.03 13.54
CA ASN A 401 9.05 34.49 13.35
C ASN A 401 9.49 35.49 14.44
N ASP A 402 9.31 35.11 15.70
CA ASP A 402 9.59 35.89 16.92
C ASP A 402 8.75 37.15 17.14
N THR A 403 7.85 37.49 16.21
CA THR A 403 6.90 38.60 16.34
C THR A 403 5.61 38.14 16.98
N GLU A 404 5.17 38.81 18.05
CA GLU A 404 3.88 38.53 18.68
C GLU A 404 2.72 39.10 17.85
N VAL A 405 1.73 38.25 17.57
CA VAL A 405 0.56 38.59 16.78
C VAL A 405 -0.70 38.14 17.53
N SER A 406 -1.60 39.09 17.81
CA SER A 406 -2.88 38.84 18.47
C SER A 406 -4.03 38.85 17.46
N GLY A 407 -5.13 38.15 17.77
CA GLY A 407 -6.36 38.13 16.96
C GLY A 407 -6.36 37.14 15.79
N VAL A 408 -5.27 36.39 15.61
CA VAL A 408 -5.10 35.40 14.55
C VAL A 408 -5.37 33.97 15.02
N ALA A 409 -5.56 33.78 16.33
CA ALA A 409 -5.85 32.50 16.94
C ALA A 409 -7.13 32.59 17.79
N ALA A 410 -7.98 31.59 17.65
CA ALA A 410 -9.21 31.45 18.44
C ALA A 410 -9.13 30.20 19.32
N LEU A 411 -9.35 30.37 20.63
CA LEU A 411 -9.54 29.25 21.55
C LEU A 411 -10.99 28.79 21.51
N ARG A 412 -11.19 27.50 21.29
CA ARG A 412 -12.48 26.84 21.43
C ARG A 412 -12.38 25.71 22.44
N THR A 413 -13.49 25.43 23.09
CA THR A 413 -13.65 24.27 23.98
C THR A 413 -14.80 23.44 23.44
N GLY A 414 -14.53 22.19 23.08
CA GLY A 414 -15.54 21.26 22.60
C GLY A 414 -16.52 20.85 23.69
N ALA A 415 -17.62 20.22 23.31
CA ALA A 415 -18.62 19.67 24.24
C ALA A 415 -18.03 18.56 25.14
N ASP A 416 -16.91 17.97 24.73
CA ASP A 416 -16.08 16.99 25.44
C ASP A 416 -15.07 17.62 26.41
N GLY A 417 -15.00 18.95 26.48
CA GLY A 417 -14.03 19.69 27.28
C GLY A 417 -12.64 19.80 26.65
N VAL A 418 -12.42 19.24 25.45
CA VAL A 418 -11.13 19.34 24.76
C VAL A 418 -10.95 20.76 24.23
N LYS A 419 -9.82 21.39 24.58
CA LYS A 419 -9.44 22.70 24.06
C LYS A 419 -8.85 22.56 22.66
N SER A 420 -9.33 23.37 21.72
CA SER A 420 -8.76 23.49 20.37
C SER A 420 -8.35 24.92 20.07
N ILE A 421 -7.18 25.10 19.45
CA ILE A 421 -6.68 26.39 18.98
C ILE A 421 -6.69 26.38 17.46
N ASP A 422 -7.53 27.24 16.88
CA ASP A 422 -7.58 27.47 15.44
C ASP A 422 -6.79 28.74 15.11
N VAL A 423 -5.68 28.61 14.40
CA VAL A 423 -4.86 29.72 13.89
C VAL A 423 -5.21 29.96 12.43
N LEU A 424 -5.57 31.20 12.08
CA LEU A 424 -5.75 31.64 10.70
C LEU A 424 -4.64 32.63 10.34
N LEU A 425 -3.79 32.24 9.39
CA LEU A 425 -2.78 33.12 8.81
C LEU A 425 -3.24 33.61 7.44
N ASP A 426 -4.05 34.66 7.43
CA ASP A 426 -4.46 35.32 6.20
C ASP A 426 -3.33 36.13 5.55
N SER A 427 -3.59 36.63 4.34
CA SER A 427 -2.60 37.36 3.56
C SER A 427 -2.19 38.70 4.18
N GLU A 428 -3.04 39.35 4.97
CA GLU A 428 -2.71 40.62 5.62
C GLU A 428 -1.79 40.42 6.84
N VAL A 429 -2.09 39.41 7.65
CA VAL A 429 -1.23 38.97 8.75
C VAL A 429 0.14 38.57 8.21
N LEU A 430 0.17 37.78 7.14
CA LEU A 430 1.42 37.28 6.59
C LEU A 430 2.24 38.40 5.93
N LYS A 431 1.63 39.35 5.21
CA LYS A 431 2.34 40.56 4.71
C LYS A 431 2.97 41.37 5.85
N LYS A 432 2.27 41.52 6.97
CA LYS A 432 2.78 42.24 8.15
C LYS A 432 4.03 41.56 8.71
N VAL A 433 4.00 40.24 8.88
CA VAL A 433 5.11 39.48 9.47
C VAL A 433 6.28 39.29 8.50
N LEU A 434 6.00 39.05 7.21
CA LEU A 434 7.01 38.84 6.16
C LEU A 434 7.68 40.14 5.66
N SER A 435 7.28 41.31 6.16
CA SER A 435 7.91 42.60 5.84
C SER A 435 9.36 42.70 6.32
N SER A 436 9.82 41.76 7.15
CA SER A 436 11.18 41.67 7.69
C SER A 436 11.99 40.54 7.01
N SER A 437 12.89 40.89 6.09
CA SER A 437 13.91 40.01 5.45
C SER A 437 13.43 38.83 4.58
N ALA A 438 14.21 38.48 3.55
CA ALA A 438 13.96 37.32 2.68
C ALA A 438 14.08 35.97 3.41
N THR A 439 14.89 35.88 4.46
CA THR A 439 15.05 34.65 5.27
C THR A 439 13.78 34.29 6.04
N ALA A 440 13.00 35.29 6.47
CA ALA A 440 11.72 35.08 7.16
C ALA A 440 10.62 34.55 6.21
N LYS A 441 10.75 34.80 4.90
CA LYS A 441 9.85 34.25 3.87
C LYS A 441 10.10 32.77 3.61
N ALA A 442 11.34 32.31 3.74
CA ALA A 442 11.72 30.92 3.52
C ALA A 442 11.45 30.01 4.74
N ASN A 443 11.34 30.56 5.96
CA ASN A 443 11.06 29.77 7.15
C ASN A 443 10.00 30.47 8.00
N LEU A 444 8.76 29.98 7.93
CA LEU A 444 7.65 30.49 8.73
C LEU A 444 7.51 29.66 10.00
N SER A 445 7.94 30.20 11.14
CA SER A 445 7.84 29.56 12.45
C SER A 445 6.68 30.13 13.25
N ILE A 446 5.67 29.30 13.53
CA ILE A 446 4.49 29.62 14.33
C ILE A 446 4.63 28.93 15.69
N SER A 447 4.76 29.69 16.77
CA SER A 447 4.87 29.16 18.13
C SER A 447 3.62 29.48 18.94
N ILE A 448 3.04 28.43 19.51
CA ILE A 448 1.84 28.49 20.35
C ILE A 448 2.23 27.99 21.74
N GLU A 449 2.17 28.88 22.73
CA GLU A 449 2.55 28.59 24.10
C GLU A 449 1.37 28.06 24.94
N ASP A 450 0.13 28.27 24.51
CA ASP A 450 -1.04 27.72 25.16
C ASP A 450 -1.19 26.21 24.95
N GLU A 451 -1.73 25.52 25.97
CA GLU A 451 -1.98 24.09 25.92
C GLU A 451 -3.38 23.79 25.37
N ALA A 452 -3.43 22.95 24.32
CA ALA A 452 -4.65 22.52 23.66
C ALA A 452 -4.50 21.07 23.17
N GLY A 453 -5.60 20.32 23.18
CA GLY A 453 -5.64 18.95 22.65
C GLY A 453 -5.70 18.90 21.13
N LEU A 454 -6.03 20.01 20.46
CA LEU A 454 -5.98 20.12 19.01
C LEU A 454 -5.49 21.52 18.61
N ILE A 455 -4.52 21.57 17.71
CA ILE A 455 -4.01 22.81 17.13
C ILE A 455 -4.14 22.69 15.62
N ALA A 456 -4.86 23.62 15.01
CA ALA A 456 -5.05 23.70 13.57
C ALA A 456 -4.53 25.04 13.03
N LEU A 457 -3.52 24.98 12.17
CA LEU A 457 -3.01 26.12 11.41
C LEU A 457 -3.66 26.13 10.03
N ARG A 458 -4.38 27.21 9.71
CA ARG A 458 -5.06 27.44 8.44
C ARG A 458 -4.36 28.52 7.64
N LEU A 459 -4.04 28.18 6.40
CA LEU A 459 -3.31 29.00 5.43
C LEU A 459 -4.17 29.12 4.16
N PRO A 460 -4.94 30.21 4.00
CA PRO A 460 -5.68 30.50 2.77
C PRO A 460 -4.75 30.61 1.55
N GLY A 461 -5.27 30.30 0.36
CA GLY A 461 -4.48 30.25 -0.87
C GLY A 461 -3.79 31.57 -1.24
N ASP A 462 -4.43 32.70 -0.97
CA ASP A 462 -3.84 34.04 -1.18
C ASP A 462 -2.70 34.34 -0.19
N ALA A 463 -2.70 33.73 0.99
CA ALA A 463 -1.57 33.78 1.92
C ALA A 463 -0.42 32.86 1.44
N ILE A 464 -0.73 31.67 0.94
CA ILE A 464 0.27 30.73 0.37
C ILE A 464 1.02 31.37 -0.79
N SER A 465 0.33 32.13 -1.65
CA SER A 465 0.96 32.87 -2.77
C SER A 465 1.99 33.93 -2.34
N LEU A 466 2.07 34.28 -1.05
CA LEU A 466 3.09 35.21 -0.53
C LEU A 466 4.40 34.52 -0.14
N LEU A 467 4.39 33.18 -0.05
CA LEU A 467 5.53 32.37 0.32
C LEU A 467 6.31 31.90 -0.93
N PRO A 468 7.64 31.72 -0.85
CA PRO A 468 8.42 31.14 -1.94
C PRO A 468 7.95 29.71 -2.23
N GLU A 469 7.81 29.35 -3.51
CA GLU A 469 7.39 28.00 -3.90
C GLU A 469 8.46 26.95 -3.58
N GLU A 470 9.74 27.27 -3.77
CA GLU A 470 10.85 26.35 -3.48
C GLU A 470 11.55 26.68 -2.16
N GLY A 471 11.83 25.64 -1.37
CA GLY A 471 12.63 25.72 -0.15
C GLY A 471 11.93 26.36 1.06
N ALA A 472 10.69 26.81 0.93
CA ALA A 472 9.93 27.35 2.04
C ALA A 472 9.52 26.25 3.03
N THR A 473 9.63 26.51 4.33
CA THR A 473 9.23 25.58 5.40
C THR A 473 8.27 26.25 6.38
N ILE A 474 7.20 25.54 6.74
CA ILE A 474 6.29 25.91 7.83
C ILE A 474 6.67 25.08 9.06
N LEU A 475 7.03 25.75 10.15
CA LEU A 475 7.33 25.13 11.44
C LEU A 475 6.24 25.50 12.44
N LEU A 476 5.37 24.56 12.77
CA LEU A 476 4.36 24.72 13.82
C LEU A 476 4.90 24.16 15.14
N LYS A 477 5.20 25.03 16.11
CA LYS A 477 5.66 24.68 17.46
C LYS A 477 4.54 24.80 18.48
N THR A 478 4.41 23.78 19.31
CA THR A 478 3.42 23.69 20.38
C THR A 478 4.10 23.26 21.68
N ARG A 479 3.38 23.26 22.81
CA ARG A 479 3.92 22.73 24.07
C ARG A 479 4.27 21.24 24.05
N GLN A 480 3.68 20.45 23.17
CA GLN A 480 3.80 18.99 23.18
C GLN A 480 4.54 18.42 21.96
N GLY A 481 4.73 19.21 20.91
CA GLY A 481 5.52 18.80 19.75
C GLY A 481 5.71 19.90 18.71
N GLN A 482 6.45 19.57 17.65
CA GLN A 482 6.65 20.42 16.48
C GLN A 482 6.31 19.67 15.19
N TYR A 483 5.84 20.40 14.18
CA TYR A 483 5.65 19.87 12.84
C TYR A 483 6.33 20.77 11.81
N ARG A 484 7.37 20.26 11.15
CA ARG A 484 8.17 20.97 10.16
C ARG A 484 7.80 20.49 8.76
N LEU A 485 6.94 21.25 8.08
CA LEU A 485 6.36 20.91 6.79
C LEU A 485 7.00 21.75 5.66
N PRO A 486 7.73 21.11 4.73
CA PRO A 486 8.13 21.74 3.48
C PRO A 486 6.89 22.18 2.67
N LEU A 487 6.88 23.41 2.17
CA LEU A 487 5.70 23.98 1.51
C LEU A 487 5.42 23.32 0.15
N ASP A 488 6.48 22.88 -0.54
CA ASP A 488 6.43 22.12 -1.80
C ASP A 488 5.58 20.85 -1.69
N GLU A 489 5.59 20.18 -0.54
CA GLU A 489 4.73 19.01 -0.27
C GLU A 489 3.23 19.33 -0.24
N VAL A 490 2.87 20.59 0.00
CA VAL A 490 1.49 21.07 0.04
C VAL A 490 1.09 21.65 -1.32
N ILE A 491 1.91 22.55 -1.88
CA ILE A 491 1.59 23.22 -3.15
C ILE A 491 1.64 22.26 -4.34
N SER A 492 2.46 21.20 -4.31
CA SER A 492 2.48 20.18 -5.37
C SER A 492 1.17 19.38 -5.49
N ARG A 493 0.31 19.43 -4.45
CA ARG A 493 -0.98 18.70 -4.44
C ARG A 493 -2.12 19.49 -5.06
N LYS A 494 -1.93 20.77 -5.33
CA LYS A 494 -2.92 21.64 -5.97
C LYS A 494 -2.24 22.74 -6.77
N THR A 495 -2.54 22.82 -8.06
CA THR A 495 -1.92 23.78 -8.98
C THR A 495 -2.61 25.15 -9.02
N ASP A 496 -3.82 25.28 -8.47
CA ASP A 496 -4.69 26.45 -8.55
C ASP A 496 -5.09 26.98 -7.16
N TRP A 497 -4.13 27.49 -6.39
CA TRP A 497 -4.42 28.13 -5.09
C TRP A 497 -5.20 29.42 -5.29
N THR A 498 -6.50 29.40 -4.95
CA THR A 498 -7.39 30.57 -4.94
C THR A 498 -7.76 30.92 -3.50
N THR A 499 -8.48 32.03 -3.32
CA THR A 499 -9.03 32.41 -2.00
C THR A 499 -10.08 31.42 -1.48
N ALA A 500 -10.63 30.55 -2.34
CA ALA A 500 -11.56 29.49 -1.95
C ALA A 500 -10.84 28.21 -1.46
N ALA A 501 -9.50 28.18 -1.57
CA ALA A 501 -8.65 27.08 -1.13
C ALA A 501 -7.88 27.43 0.16
N GLU A 502 -7.67 26.45 1.01
CA GLU A 502 -7.01 26.56 2.32
C GLU A 502 -6.14 25.30 2.55
N ALA A 503 -4.91 25.48 3.01
CA ALA A 503 -4.14 24.39 3.63
C ALA A 503 -4.37 24.40 5.14
N GLN A 504 -4.66 23.24 5.72
CA GLN A 504 -4.90 23.06 7.15
C GLN A 504 -3.90 22.05 7.72
N VAL A 505 -2.93 22.52 8.51
CA VAL A 505 -1.95 21.69 9.22
C VAL A 505 -2.44 21.47 10.65
N THR A 506 -2.58 20.22 11.07
CA THR A 506 -3.14 19.86 12.38
C THR A 506 -2.16 19.02 13.20
N ILE A 507 -2.03 19.37 14.49
CA ILE A 507 -1.42 18.51 15.51
C ILE A 507 -2.47 18.29 16.60
N ALA A 508 -2.87 17.03 16.80
CA ALA A 508 -3.81 16.66 17.85
C ALA A 508 -3.15 15.70 18.85
N PHE A 509 -3.46 15.89 20.13
CA PHE A 509 -2.89 15.18 21.25
C PHE A 509 -3.98 14.42 22.01
N GLY A 510 -3.69 13.18 22.42
CA GLY A 510 -4.63 12.37 23.21
C GLY A 510 -5.52 11.49 22.35
N GLU A 511 -6.75 11.20 22.82
CA GLU A 511 -7.61 10.15 22.26
C GLU A 511 -8.29 10.52 20.92
N ALA A 512 -7.52 10.69 19.85
CA ALA A 512 -8.04 10.69 18.49
C ALA A 512 -8.42 9.25 18.07
N GLY A 513 -9.36 9.09 17.13
CA GLY A 513 -9.84 7.78 16.65
C GLY A 513 -8.69 6.83 16.25
N GLY A 514 -8.85 5.54 16.56
CA GLY A 514 -7.88 4.48 16.18
C GLY A 514 -6.94 3.97 17.28
N ILE A 515 -6.94 4.56 18.49
CA ILE A 515 -5.99 4.19 19.58
C ILE A 515 -6.22 2.80 20.16
N ALA A 516 -7.45 2.27 20.13
CA ALA A 516 -7.72 0.90 20.57
C ALA A 516 -6.88 -0.11 19.78
N GLY A 517 -6.79 0.06 18.45
CA GLY A 517 -5.96 -0.77 17.59
C GLY A 517 -4.46 -0.64 17.88
N LEU A 518 -3.99 0.60 18.15
CA LEU A 518 -2.60 0.83 18.53
C LEU A 518 -2.24 0.17 19.88
N ARG A 519 -3.14 0.23 20.87
CA ARG A 519 -2.97 -0.47 22.16
C ARG A 519 -2.94 -1.99 21.97
N ASP A 520 -3.81 -2.53 21.13
CA ASP A 520 -3.80 -3.96 20.76
C ASP A 520 -2.50 -4.38 20.07
N ALA A 521 -1.99 -3.55 19.15
CA ALA A 521 -0.73 -3.79 18.49
C ALA A 521 0.46 -3.71 19.44
N ALA A 522 0.43 -2.81 20.43
CA ALA A 522 1.43 -2.74 21.49
C ALA A 522 1.48 -4.03 22.31
N ASN A 523 0.31 -4.54 22.72
CA ASN A 523 0.19 -5.81 23.43
C ASN A 523 0.71 -6.99 22.60
N LYS A 524 0.30 -7.10 21.33
CA LYS A 524 0.73 -8.18 20.42
C LYS A 524 2.22 -8.08 20.05
N GLY A 525 2.74 -6.87 19.87
CA GLY A 525 4.12 -6.61 19.45
C GLY A 525 5.14 -6.57 20.59
N GLY A 526 4.69 -6.69 21.85
CA GLY A 526 5.53 -6.68 23.04
C GLY A 526 6.22 -5.33 23.29
N PHE A 527 5.54 -4.22 23.02
CA PHE A 527 6.04 -2.87 23.29
C PHE A 527 5.03 -2.07 24.12
N ARG A 528 5.48 -1.00 24.78
CA ARG A 528 4.64 -0.13 25.63
C ARG A 528 4.65 1.29 25.08
N LEU A 529 3.50 1.95 25.08
CA LEU A 529 3.38 3.36 24.69
C LEU A 529 4.02 4.24 25.78
N VAL A 530 4.77 5.26 25.37
CA VAL A 530 5.39 6.25 26.25
C VAL A 530 4.73 7.61 25.98
N GLY A 531 3.92 8.08 26.92
CA GLY A 531 3.10 9.28 26.73
C GLY A 531 1.90 9.05 25.78
N ASN A 532 1.22 10.15 25.44
CA ASN A 532 0.05 10.11 24.57
C ASN A 532 0.45 10.10 23.09
N PRO A 533 -0.28 9.35 22.24
CA PRO A 533 -0.12 9.45 20.79
C PRO A 533 -0.42 10.87 20.28
N VAL A 534 0.24 11.23 19.18
CA VAL A 534 0.12 12.53 18.52
C VAL A 534 -0.30 12.31 17.07
N HIS A 535 -1.43 12.90 16.67
CA HIS A 535 -1.91 12.85 15.30
C HIS A 535 -1.41 14.07 14.54
N PHE A 536 -0.56 13.84 13.54
CA PHE A 536 -0.11 14.86 12.60
C PHE A 536 -0.88 14.68 11.28
N ASN A 537 -1.54 15.75 10.83
CA ASN A 537 -2.32 15.70 9.61
C ASN A 537 -2.20 17.00 8.82
N VAL A 538 -2.34 16.92 7.50
CA VAL A 538 -2.41 18.06 6.59
C VAL A 538 -3.57 17.82 5.64
N HIS A 539 -4.46 18.81 5.55
CA HIS A 539 -5.58 18.80 4.62
C HIS A 539 -5.52 19.97 3.66
N ILE A 540 -6.06 19.77 2.46
CA ILE A 540 -6.44 20.82 1.53
C ILE A 540 -7.95 20.93 1.59
N ILE A 541 -8.45 22.13 1.87
CA ILE A 541 -9.88 22.46 1.89
C ILE A 541 -10.14 23.37 0.69
N ASP A 542 -11.07 22.99 -0.19
CA ASP A 542 -11.36 23.73 -1.41
C ASP A 542 -12.87 23.73 -1.65
N HIS A 543 -13.49 24.92 -1.66
CA HIS A 543 -14.95 25.06 -1.73
C HIS A 543 -15.72 24.24 -0.67
N GLY A 544 -15.10 24.03 0.50
CA GLY A 544 -15.65 23.23 1.60
C GLY A 544 -15.35 21.73 1.52
N GLU A 545 -14.79 21.23 0.42
CA GLU A 545 -14.32 19.84 0.34
C GLU A 545 -12.96 19.69 1.03
N LYS A 546 -12.86 18.77 1.99
CA LYS A 546 -11.64 18.49 2.76
C LYS A 546 -10.95 17.23 2.22
N ARG A 547 -9.71 17.36 1.72
CA ARG A 547 -8.87 16.25 1.22
C ARG A 547 -7.60 16.14 2.06
N GLU A 548 -7.26 14.93 2.50
CA GLU A 548 -6.03 14.65 3.27
C GLU A 548 -4.82 14.47 2.34
N ILE A 549 -3.67 15.00 2.75
CA ILE A 549 -2.37 14.65 2.18
C ILE A 549 -1.82 13.46 2.97
N ALA A 550 -2.06 12.25 2.48
CA ALA A 550 -1.71 11.02 3.20
C ALA A 550 -0.19 10.70 3.17
N SER A 551 0.50 11.07 2.09
CA SER A 551 1.92 10.77 1.87
C SER A 551 2.69 11.93 1.24
N PHE A 552 4.01 11.91 1.40
CA PHE A 552 4.96 12.94 0.97
C PHE A 552 6.00 12.37 0.00
N GLY A 553 6.53 13.22 -0.89
CA GLY A 553 7.65 12.87 -1.77
C GLY A 553 9.00 12.84 -1.04
N HIS A 554 9.12 13.63 0.02
CA HIS A 554 10.30 13.76 0.86
C HIS A 554 9.97 13.53 2.34
N TYR A 555 10.99 13.19 3.13
CA TYR A 555 10.81 13.02 4.57
C TYR A 555 10.42 14.33 5.23
N VAL A 556 9.28 14.31 5.92
CA VAL A 556 8.81 15.44 6.71
C VAL A 556 9.14 15.20 8.18
N GLU A 557 9.70 16.22 8.83
CA GLU A 557 10.17 16.14 10.21
C GLU A 557 9.06 16.49 11.22
N ARG A 558 8.95 15.67 12.26
CA ARG A 558 8.05 15.86 13.40
C ARG A 558 8.85 15.73 14.69
N VAL A 559 8.47 16.49 15.69
CA VAL A 559 9.08 16.40 17.03
C VAL A 559 7.98 16.10 18.02
N ILE A 560 8.16 15.07 18.85
CA ILE A 560 7.29 14.80 20.00
C ILE A 560 8.14 14.97 21.25
N TYR A 561 7.78 15.92 22.12
CA TYR A 561 8.46 16.09 23.40
C TYR A 561 8.12 14.93 24.33
N LEU A 562 9.15 14.36 24.96
CA LEU A 562 8.94 13.28 25.92
C LEU A 562 8.35 13.83 27.22
N PRO A 563 7.50 13.05 27.91
CA PRO A 563 7.08 13.36 29.28
C PRO A 563 8.31 13.46 30.19
N THR A 564 8.28 14.36 31.18
CA THR A 564 9.38 14.58 32.13
C THR A 564 9.73 13.33 32.97
N GLU A 565 8.81 12.38 33.07
CA GLU A 565 8.94 11.12 33.81
C GLU A 565 9.42 9.94 32.94
N ALA A 566 9.63 10.14 31.64
CA ALA A 566 10.10 9.07 30.76
C ALA A 566 11.58 8.73 31.06
N ASP A 567 11.85 7.49 31.48
CA ASP A 567 13.21 7.02 31.76
C ASP A 567 14.08 7.06 30.49
N ASP A 568 15.26 7.68 30.63
CA ASP A 568 16.18 7.97 29.53
C ASP A 568 16.68 6.74 28.78
N HIS A 569 16.61 5.57 29.39
CA HIS A 569 17.12 4.32 28.83
C HIS A 569 16.05 3.35 28.31
N THR A 570 14.77 3.72 28.36
CA THR A 570 13.67 2.80 28.00
C THR A 570 12.97 3.12 26.69
N THR A 571 13.01 4.37 26.22
CA THR A 571 12.43 4.77 24.93
C THR A 571 13.24 4.20 23.77
N SER A 572 12.59 3.46 22.89
CA SER A 572 13.28 2.70 21.85
C SER A 572 13.10 3.30 20.45
N THR A 573 11.89 3.73 20.10
CA THR A 573 11.59 4.33 18.79
C THR A 573 10.23 5.03 18.80
N VAL A 574 9.82 5.58 17.66
CA VAL A 574 8.43 5.99 17.37
C VAL A 574 7.82 5.05 16.35
N VAL A 575 6.53 4.76 16.51
CA VAL A 575 5.72 4.06 15.51
C VAL A 575 4.67 4.99 14.92
N VAL A 576 4.36 4.79 13.64
CA VAL A 576 3.15 5.31 13.00
C VAL A 576 2.09 4.22 12.97
N TRP A 577 0.86 4.56 13.30
CA TRP A 577 -0.30 3.66 13.31
C TRP A 577 -1.13 3.81 12.04
N ASP A 578 -1.48 2.67 11.45
CA ASP A 578 -2.44 2.52 10.36
C ASP A 578 -3.34 1.32 10.67
N GLU A 579 -4.65 1.46 10.48
CA GLU A 579 -5.60 0.39 10.83
C GLU A 579 -5.45 -0.89 9.98
N LYS A 580 -4.95 -0.77 8.75
CA LYS A 580 -4.72 -1.90 7.84
C LYS A 580 -3.34 -2.52 8.06
N LEU A 581 -2.33 -1.69 8.30
CA LEU A 581 -0.92 -2.10 8.33
C LEU A 581 -0.38 -2.36 9.74
N GLY A 582 -1.09 -1.90 10.75
CA GLY A 582 -0.65 -1.95 12.14
C GLY A 582 0.42 -0.90 12.46
N ALA A 583 1.12 -1.11 13.58
CA ALA A 583 2.18 -0.22 14.02
C ALA A 583 3.49 -0.46 13.24
N ARG A 584 4.03 0.59 12.61
CA ARG A 584 5.29 0.53 11.86
C ARG A 584 6.32 1.48 12.46
N PRO A 585 7.57 1.07 12.70
CA PRO A 585 8.61 1.98 13.16
C PRO A 585 8.93 3.03 12.09
N VAL A 586 9.34 4.21 12.53
CA VAL A 586 9.81 5.29 11.66
C VAL A 586 11.22 5.74 12.08
N PRO A 587 12.04 6.27 11.17
CA PRO A 587 13.33 6.87 11.51
C PRO A 587 13.18 7.85 12.66
N THR A 588 13.81 7.51 13.78
CA THR A 588 13.68 8.23 15.05
C THR A 588 15.06 8.47 15.66
N GLU A 589 15.33 9.73 15.97
CA GLU A 589 16.48 10.19 16.73
C GLU A 589 15.99 10.82 18.04
N PHE A 590 16.57 10.44 19.17
CA PHE A 590 16.28 11.08 20.46
C PHE A 590 17.32 12.14 20.74
N ALA A 591 16.89 13.39 20.85
CA ALA A 591 17.76 14.55 21.01
C ALA A 591 17.14 15.60 21.94
N LEU A 592 17.92 16.60 22.32
CA LEU A 592 17.40 17.81 22.97
C LEU A 592 16.94 18.80 21.88
N VAL A 593 15.65 19.14 21.92
CA VAL A 593 15.04 20.17 21.05
C VAL A 593 14.46 21.24 21.97
N ASP A 594 14.86 22.50 21.77
CA ASP A 594 14.46 23.63 22.62
C ASP A 594 14.69 23.35 24.13
N GLY A 595 15.81 22.68 24.45
CA GLY A 595 16.19 22.31 25.81
C GLY A 595 15.40 21.15 26.43
N ARG A 596 14.50 20.52 25.68
CA ARG A 596 13.66 19.39 26.14
C ARG A 596 13.99 18.13 25.36
N ARG A 597 13.97 16.98 26.03
CA ARG A 597 14.17 15.69 25.37
C ARG A 597 12.99 15.38 24.45
N ALA A 598 13.29 14.97 23.24
CA ALA A 598 12.28 14.76 22.20
C ALA A 598 12.64 13.60 21.29
N ALA A 599 11.61 12.99 20.71
CA ALA A 599 11.74 12.13 19.55
C ALA A 599 11.65 12.98 18.29
N VAL A 600 12.75 13.08 17.54
CA VAL A 600 12.83 13.68 16.21
C VAL A 600 12.56 12.58 15.19
N ILE A 601 11.46 12.73 14.46
CA ILE A 601 10.88 11.71 13.59
C ILE A 601 10.96 12.21 12.15
N ARG A 602 11.44 11.36 11.24
CA ARG A 602 11.34 11.60 9.80
C ARG A 602 10.37 10.59 9.19
N SER A 603 9.26 11.07 8.63
CA SER A 603 8.25 10.20 8.02
C SER A 603 7.71 10.76 6.71
N LEU A 604 7.44 9.85 5.77
CA LEU A 604 6.81 10.10 4.48
C LEU A 604 5.27 10.08 4.55
N THR A 605 4.67 9.90 5.72
CA THR A 605 3.21 9.88 5.89
C THR A 605 2.73 10.74 7.02
N ASN A 606 1.47 11.14 6.94
CA ASN A 606 0.68 11.58 8.07
C ASN A 606 0.11 10.41 8.86
N GLY A 607 -0.54 10.71 9.99
CA GLY A 607 -1.21 9.71 10.83
C GLY A 607 -0.90 9.88 12.31
N VAL A 608 -1.20 8.83 13.07
CA VAL A 608 -1.03 8.78 14.52
C VAL A 608 0.35 8.23 14.87
N PHE A 609 1.15 9.03 15.55
CA PHE A 609 2.51 8.67 15.97
C PHE A 609 2.54 8.45 17.47
N ALA A 610 3.26 7.42 17.91
CA ALA A 610 3.44 7.14 19.32
C ALA A 610 4.90 6.77 19.63
N VAL A 611 5.44 7.38 20.68
CA VAL A 611 6.72 6.97 21.26
C VAL A 611 6.51 5.63 21.96
N VAL A 612 7.42 4.69 21.75
CA VAL A 612 7.33 3.35 22.33
C VAL A 612 8.61 2.93 23.03
N SER A 613 8.46 2.05 24.02
CA SER A 613 9.53 1.35 24.70
C SER A 613 9.38 -0.15 24.46
N LYS A 614 10.49 -0.82 24.14
CA LYS A 614 10.56 -2.27 23.99
C LYS A 614 11.90 -2.78 24.48
N GLN A 615 11.87 -3.73 25.40
CA GLN A 615 13.05 -4.46 25.83
C GLN A 615 13.28 -5.65 24.90
N SER A 616 14.51 -5.85 24.44
CA SER A 616 14.88 -7.07 23.71
C SER A 616 15.01 -8.24 24.68
N LEU A 617 14.42 -9.39 24.32
CA LEU A 617 14.34 -10.58 25.17
C LEU A 617 14.93 -11.83 24.48
N PHE A 618 15.81 -11.64 23.49
CA PHE A 618 16.38 -12.78 22.77
C PHE A 618 17.40 -13.52 23.62
N ALA A 619 17.11 -14.79 23.94
CA ALA A 619 17.97 -15.60 24.79
C ALA A 619 19.18 -16.16 24.03
N ASP A 620 19.00 -16.48 22.75
CA ASP A 620 19.99 -17.16 21.89
C ASP A 620 21.07 -16.23 21.31
N VAL A 621 20.96 -14.92 21.53
CA VAL A 621 22.00 -13.95 21.13
C VAL A 621 23.01 -13.67 22.24
N GLN A 622 22.80 -14.19 23.46
CA GLN A 622 23.72 -13.94 24.57
C GLN A 622 25.11 -14.51 24.27
N GLY A 623 26.14 -13.64 24.31
CA GLY A 623 27.52 -14.01 23.99
C GLY A 623 27.85 -14.00 22.49
N HIS A 624 26.86 -13.75 21.61
CA HIS A 624 27.10 -13.54 20.19
C HIS A 624 27.70 -12.16 19.92
N TRP A 625 28.59 -12.04 18.93
CA TRP A 625 29.28 -10.77 18.64
C TRP A 625 28.33 -9.63 18.24
N ALA A 626 27.18 -9.97 17.63
CA ALA A 626 26.15 -9.03 17.18
C ALA A 626 25.01 -8.80 18.20
N ALA A 627 25.15 -9.27 19.44
CA ALA A 627 24.07 -9.25 20.43
C ALA A 627 23.49 -7.85 20.65
N ASN A 628 24.36 -6.85 20.80
CA ASN A 628 23.96 -5.47 21.06
C ASN A 628 23.18 -4.88 19.87
N GLU A 629 23.68 -5.09 18.65
CA GLU A 629 23.07 -4.60 17.41
C GLU A 629 21.70 -5.23 17.18
N ILE A 630 21.57 -6.55 17.41
CA ILE A 630 20.30 -7.26 17.30
C ILE A 630 19.30 -6.76 18.34
N SER A 631 19.74 -6.57 19.58
CA SER A 631 18.89 -6.04 20.65
C SER A 631 18.42 -4.61 20.37
N GLU A 632 19.28 -3.76 19.81
CA GLU A 632 18.90 -2.40 19.40
C GLU A 632 17.90 -2.41 18.23
N MET A 633 18.15 -3.22 17.20
CA MET A 633 17.21 -3.36 16.09
C MET A 633 15.85 -3.90 16.55
N ASN A 634 15.83 -4.76 17.56
CA ASN A 634 14.60 -5.32 18.10
C ASN A 634 13.82 -4.32 18.95
N SER A 635 14.50 -3.56 19.80
CA SER A 635 13.88 -2.49 20.59
C SER A 635 13.25 -1.44 19.67
N ARG A 636 13.89 -1.17 18.52
CA ARG A 636 13.38 -0.29 17.45
C ARG A 636 12.31 -0.93 16.55
N LEU A 637 11.86 -2.15 16.83
CA LEU A 637 10.86 -2.91 16.05
C LEU A 637 11.28 -3.21 14.60
N ILE A 638 12.58 -3.12 14.28
CA ILE A 638 13.12 -3.41 12.95
C ILE A 638 13.21 -4.92 12.74
N VAL A 639 13.70 -5.66 13.73
CA VAL A 639 13.71 -7.13 13.77
C VAL A 639 12.74 -7.68 14.81
N GLN A 640 12.09 -8.81 14.55
CA GLN A 640 11.12 -9.42 15.46
C GLN A 640 11.54 -10.80 16.00
N GLY A 641 12.56 -11.43 15.42
CA GLY A 641 12.97 -12.80 15.75
C GLY A 641 12.15 -13.85 15.01
N VAL A 642 12.44 -15.12 15.29
CA VAL A 642 11.80 -16.27 14.62
C VAL A 642 10.63 -16.83 15.43
N ASP A 643 10.81 -17.06 16.73
CA ASP A 643 9.79 -17.61 17.63
C ASP A 643 10.11 -17.37 19.12
N GLY A 644 9.09 -17.14 19.96
CA GLY A 644 9.15 -17.35 21.41
C GLY A 644 10.29 -16.69 22.23
N GLY A 645 10.96 -15.65 21.72
CA GLY A 645 12.15 -15.07 22.37
C GLY A 645 13.48 -15.56 21.81
N ARG A 646 13.52 -16.05 20.57
CA ARG A 646 14.73 -16.37 19.80
C ARG A 646 14.87 -15.52 18.54
N PHE A 647 16.12 -15.27 18.13
CA PHE A 647 16.47 -14.53 16.92
C PHE A 647 17.12 -15.40 15.84
N ASP A 648 17.92 -16.40 16.22
CA ASP A 648 18.77 -17.21 15.34
C ASP A 648 19.89 -16.40 14.63
N PRO A 649 20.92 -15.95 15.37
CA PRO A 649 21.89 -14.97 14.87
C PRO A 649 22.80 -15.46 13.74
N ASP A 650 22.96 -16.78 13.58
CA ASP A 650 23.79 -17.40 12.55
C ASP A 650 22.98 -17.85 11.31
N ALA A 651 21.66 -17.67 11.31
CA ALA A 651 20.82 -18.01 10.17
C ALA A 651 21.10 -17.11 8.96
N GLU A 652 21.07 -17.69 7.77
CA GLU A 652 21.23 -16.94 6.52
C GLU A 652 20.05 -15.96 6.32
N VAL A 653 20.37 -14.70 6.01
CA VAL A 653 19.37 -13.66 5.73
C VAL A 653 19.06 -13.65 4.23
N THR A 654 17.79 -13.86 3.88
CA THR A 654 17.34 -13.75 2.48
C THR A 654 17.36 -12.29 2.01
N ARG A 655 17.44 -12.06 0.68
CA ARG A 655 17.40 -10.69 0.12
C ARG A 655 16.10 -9.98 0.50
N ALA A 656 15.03 -10.76 0.59
CA ALA A 656 13.73 -10.29 0.98
C ALA A 656 13.63 -9.83 2.44
N GLU A 657 14.20 -10.62 3.36
CA GLU A 657 14.27 -10.26 4.77
C GLU A 657 15.13 -9.01 4.95
N PHE A 658 16.30 -8.95 4.31
CA PHE A 658 17.15 -7.77 4.34
C PHE A 658 16.41 -6.52 3.84
N ALA A 659 15.69 -6.64 2.72
CA ALA A 659 14.86 -5.55 2.22
C ALA A 659 13.78 -5.12 3.21
N ALA A 660 13.20 -6.05 3.98
CA ALA A 660 12.19 -5.76 5.00
C ALA A 660 12.74 -5.07 6.23
N LEU A 661 13.94 -5.44 6.64
CA LEU A 661 14.67 -4.71 7.67
C LEU A 661 14.91 -3.27 7.22
N LEU A 662 15.42 -3.06 6.00
CA LEU A 662 15.73 -1.73 5.50
C LEU A 662 14.46 -0.89 5.30
N ALA A 663 13.39 -1.47 4.76
CA ALA A 663 12.13 -0.76 4.57
C ALA A 663 11.44 -0.37 5.90
N ARG A 664 11.62 -1.17 6.96
CA ARG A 664 11.20 -0.79 8.33
C ARG A 664 12.10 0.27 8.94
N ALA A 665 13.41 0.13 8.80
CA ALA A 665 14.38 1.09 9.30
C ALA A 665 14.14 2.48 8.70
N LEU A 666 13.75 2.53 7.42
CA LEU A 666 13.38 3.74 6.69
C LEU A 666 11.90 4.17 6.93
N GLY A 667 11.07 3.37 7.60
CA GLY A 667 9.67 3.71 7.88
C GLY A 667 8.82 3.92 6.62
N LEU A 668 9.15 3.24 5.52
CA LEU A 668 8.55 3.50 4.21
C LEU A 668 7.05 3.11 4.17
N PRO A 669 6.18 3.98 3.61
CA PRO A 669 4.77 3.67 3.35
C PRO A 669 4.60 2.52 2.35
N GLU A 670 3.37 2.00 2.25
CA GLU A 670 3.08 1.08 1.15
C GLU A 670 3.29 1.75 -0.20
N GLY A 671 4.08 1.13 -1.07
CA GLY A 671 3.89 1.26 -2.51
C GLY A 671 2.84 0.23 -2.91
N GLY A 672 1.65 0.66 -3.32
CA GLY A 672 0.60 -0.24 -3.81
C GLY A 672 1.13 -1.13 -4.94
N GLY A 673 1.36 -2.42 -4.63
CA GLY A 673 1.82 -3.41 -5.59
C GLY A 673 2.89 -4.36 -5.03
N GLN A 674 2.77 -5.64 -5.35
CA GLN A 674 3.72 -6.68 -4.93
C GLN A 674 5.07 -6.54 -5.65
N ALA A 675 6.17 -6.89 -4.99
CA ALA A 675 7.42 -7.24 -5.66
C ALA A 675 7.52 -8.75 -5.77
N SER A 676 7.85 -9.25 -6.95
CA SER A 676 8.02 -10.68 -7.23
C SER A 676 9.50 -11.05 -7.08
N PHE A 677 9.87 -11.64 -5.93
CA PHE A 677 11.17 -12.28 -5.71
C PHE A 677 10.95 -13.73 -5.28
N LEU A 678 11.75 -14.66 -5.82
CA LEU A 678 11.61 -16.12 -5.65
C LEU A 678 11.87 -16.62 -4.22
N ASP A 679 12.67 -15.89 -3.44
CA ASP A 679 13.00 -16.16 -2.02
C ASP A 679 11.98 -15.56 -1.04
N VAL A 680 10.90 -14.96 -1.56
CA VAL A 680 9.82 -14.40 -0.76
C VAL A 680 8.66 -15.39 -0.67
N GLY A 681 8.56 -16.09 0.46
CA GLY A 681 7.33 -16.82 0.80
C GLY A 681 6.14 -15.84 0.85
N ARG A 682 5.06 -16.17 0.14
CA ARG A 682 3.88 -15.30 -0.04
C ARG A 682 3.13 -14.97 1.26
N SER A 683 3.34 -15.78 2.31
CA SER A 683 2.79 -15.62 3.66
C SER A 683 3.75 -14.90 4.62
N ASN A 684 4.96 -14.57 4.18
CA ASN A 684 6.00 -14.14 5.08
C ASN A 684 5.94 -12.62 5.29
N TRP A 685 6.24 -12.21 6.52
CA TRP A 685 6.10 -10.83 7.00
C TRP A 685 6.91 -9.78 6.21
N TYR A 686 7.86 -10.22 5.39
CA TYR A 686 8.81 -9.41 4.63
C TYR A 686 8.42 -9.19 3.15
N SER A 687 7.33 -9.76 2.68
CA SER A 687 6.99 -9.83 1.25
C SER A 687 6.78 -8.49 0.53
N GLY A 688 6.34 -7.44 1.23
CA GLY A 688 6.17 -6.09 0.66
C GLY A 688 7.44 -5.23 0.61
N ALA A 689 8.58 -5.72 1.11
CA ALA A 689 9.75 -4.88 1.33
C ALA A 689 10.69 -4.65 0.15
N PRO A 690 10.99 -5.65 -0.69
CA PRO A 690 11.89 -5.46 -1.82
C PRO A 690 11.44 -4.38 -2.82
N ARG A 691 10.12 -4.12 -2.94
CA ARG A 691 9.60 -3.02 -3.78
C ARG A 691 9.84 -1.64 -3.18
N ARG A 692 9.77 -1.51 -1.85
CA ARG A 692 9.93 -0.22 -1.13
C ARG A 692 11.31 0.41 -1.38
N LEU A 693 12.29 -0.42 -1.72
CA LEU A 693 13.68 -0.02 -2.00
C LEU A 693 13.97 0.18 -3.49
N LYS A 694 13.07 -0.23 -4.38
CA LYS A 694 13.22 -0.02 -5.81
C LYS A 694 12.83 1.44 -6.10
N ARG A 695 13.81 2.35 -6.02
CA ARG A 695 13.68 3.68 -6.61
C ARG A 695 13.42 3.48 -8.11
N THR A 696 12.23 3.87 -8.59
CA THR A 696 12.02 4.08 -10.01
C THR A 696 12.80 5.33 -10.37
N ASP A 697 13.91 5.14 -11.08
CA ASP A 697 14.50 6.22 -11.86
C ASP A 697 13.53 6.67 -12.98
#